data_AF-A0A2E3IN90-F1
#
_entry.id   AF-A0A2E3IN90-F1
#
_cell.length_a   1.000
_cell.length_b   1.000
_cell.length_c   1.000
_cell.angle_alpha   90.00
_cell.angle_beta   90.00
_cell.angle_gamma   90.00
#
_symmetry.space_group_name_H-M   'P 1'
#
loop_
_entity.id
_entity.type
_entity.pdbx_description
1 polymer ?
#
loop_
_entity_poly.entity_id
_entity_poly.type
_entity_poly.pdbx_seq_one_letter_code
_entity_poly.pdbx_strand_id
1 'polypeptide(L)'
;MGKMFSTKDRPVHLGSFPLEKLRRLDQAAGLEGLKPAAPLTFTRPDDPHSIVNAMAEYMGMLDTVRVGNMNPQLAKCPDDPAERSRHLKAFAYFTNASMAGTCALESADTLSKPYRNPEISQLAHRLRTEQTKTLSAGMDVIMADLKASMDVEVTGVDEHSHALVIAFAHPRDPRADEPGSEWIRDAQAQRSALRANECASVLANYLRLLGHQARSHSVTSSEVCLNRLAVKAGIAIAKDGEAHSPLCPQGMGLAVVTTDFALEADHPLDPAQSFPVQAPGFEHRNFADSEHPFETLRRVDEPTTFIDEPRVARVPKRADMFARAQFGDLGPNIQKAATNGKFVRQAPTSWAQRRVMSALAVIQNGAPASEQQAGYDDPERNAAMVKAAAYWLGADAVGISRCPEWSYYSHDARGEEIVPYHDQAISVVVDQGFDTMEGASGDDWISCAQSMRAYLRYALIGGVLARHMRSLGFSARSHTATDGEILQPPLLLLAGLGEVSRIGEVILNPFLGPRLKSGVITTSMPLAHDRPIDFGLQAFCESCNKCARECPSGAITAGPKLMFNGYEIWKSDSQRCTNYRLTVPGGAMCGRCMKTCPWNLEGLMVEGPFRWMAMNVPQAAPWLARMDDWVGHGRINPVKKWWWDLEEQDDGSYSTDVASVNQREIQTDLDLKYEDQTLAVYPAPLAPHPYPSPFIMDRERAIEAYQAMVTAEAYKLHLAEGTIDEVAHVYSLDPEAPVMQVLVSKAEEMARGLMLYELTDPAGQPLPEWAAGAHIDVVVSPEFLRQYSLAGDPADRSKYVLGVLREDEGRGGSKLMHRIFSEGRRVFISKPINHFPIMDNPGGKSWLMGGGIGVTPMIAMAHELHAQGRDFALHYSVRKRETAGFWELLADVPWADGVQVHVSAEGSRADLGALLGNHSAGDHVYCCGPDAYMQSVMDAAEAGGFPEDARHLEYFAVPEMPEYENHPFELELKDGRVLPVAEDRSAAAVLQDAGFKIDIKCSDGICGVCKCGVLDGEVEHRDFVLSGKQRETSFISCQSRAAEPGGRIKIDL
;
A
#
# COMPACT_ATOMS: atom_id res chain seq x y z
N MET A 1 -19.46 -19.04 22.88
CA MET A 1 -19.15 -19.83 24.10
C MET A 1 -17.65 -19.68 24.37
N GLY A 2 -17.22 -19.38 25.61
CA GLY A 2 -15.80 -19.09 25.89
C GLY A 2 -14.92 -20.35 25.90
N LYS A 3 -13.63 -20.18 25.63
CA LYS A 3 -12.62 -21.25 25.75
C LYS A 3 -12.50 -21.70 27.21
N MET A 4 -12.41 -23.02 27.46
CA MET A 4 -12.24 -23.57 28.81
C MET A 4 -10.80 -23.51 29.31
N PHE A 5 -9.82 -23.68 28.40
CA PHE A 5 -8.40 -23.72 28.73
C PHE A 5 -7.64 -22.69 27.89
N SER A 6 -6.65 -22.06 28.49
CA SER A 6 -5.75 -21.13 27.80
C SER A 6 -4.78 -21.88 26.90
N THR A 7 -4.49 -21.29 25.74
CA THR A 7 -3.45 -21.78 24.82
C THR A 7 -2.08 -21.20 25.16
N LYS A 8 -1.91 -20.37 26.21
CA LYS A 8 -0.66 -19.63 26.47
C LYS A 8 0.62 -20.47 26.43
N ASP A 9 0.57 -21.73 26.88
CA ASP A 9 1.71 -22.66 26.95
C ASP A 9 1.79 -23.61 25.73
N ARG A 10 0.92 -23.43 24.72
CA ARG A 10 0.89 -24.21 23.49
C ARG A 10 1.58 -23.45 22.34
N PRO A 11 2.69 -23.97 21.78
CA PRO A 11 3.30 -23.42 20.57
C PRO A 11 2.34 -23.38 19.39
N VAL A 12 2.44 -22.34 18.56
CA VAL A 12 1.51 -22.09 17.43
C VAL A 12 1.56 -23.19 16.37
N HIS A 13 2.72 -23.80 16.14
CA HIS A 13 2.90 -24.87 15.13
C HIS A 13 2.13 -26.16 15.45
N LEU A 14 1.59 -26.31 16.67
CA LEU A 14 0.76 -27.46 17.05
C LEU A 14 -0.72 -27.27 16.67
N GLY A 15 -1.13 -26.07 16.24
CA GLY A 15 -2.49 -25.79 15.81
C GLY A 15 -3.55 -25.90 16.91
N SER A 16 -4.83 -25.84 16.53
CA SER A 16 -5.97 -25.93 17.46
C SER A 16 -6.37 -27.37 17.78
N PHE A 17 -6.12 -28.32 16.88
CA PHE A 17 -6.40 -29.73 17.10
C PHE A 17 -5.22 -30.42 17.81
N PRO A 18 -5.46 -31.38 18.71
CA PRO A 18 -4.41 -32.10 19.45
C PRO A 18 -3.76 -33.21 18.59
N LEU A 19 -3.26 -32.86 17.40
CA LEU A 19 -2.68 -33.78 16.42
C LEU A 19 -1.46 -34.54 16.97
N GLU A 20 -0.75 -33.96 17.94
CA GLU A 20 0.40 -34.54 18.60
C GLU A 20 0.04 -35.72 19.52
N LYS A 21 -1.23 -35.85 19.90
CA LYS A 21 -1.72 -36.92 20.79
C LYS A 21 -2.21 -38.17 20.05
N LEU A 22 -2.29 -38.11 18.72
CA LEU A 22 -2.76 -39.22 17.89
C LEU A 22 -1.64 -40.23 17.63
N ARG A 23 -2.00 -41.51 17.55
CA ARG A 23 -1.09 -42.60 17.17
C ARG A 23 -0.72 -42.45 15.70
N ARG A 24 0.58 -42.59 15.39
CA ARG A 24 1.14 -42.46 14.04
C ARG A 24 1.83 -43.74 13.60
N LEU A 25 1.97 -43.91 12.29
CA LEU A 25 2.65 -45.03 11.63
C LEU A 25 3.96 -44.57 11.00
N ASP A 26 4.88 -45.49 10.78
CA ASP A 26 6.11 -45.20 10.02
C ASP A 26 5.84 -45.04 8.52
N GLN A 27 4.81 -45.71 8.00
CA GLN A 27 4.39 -45.67 6.59
C GLN A 27 2.88 -45.55 6.46
N ALA A 28 2.43 -44.86 5.40
CA ALA A 28 1.02 -44.59 5.17
C ALA A 28 0.29 -45.86 4.70
N ALA A 29 -0.81 -46.20 5.38
CA ALA A 29 -1.67 -47.30 4.98
C ALA A 29 -2.65 -46.86 3.87
N GLY A 30 -2.89 -47.74 2.88
CA GLY A 30 -3.96 -47.56 1.89
C GLY A 30 -3.71 -46.56 0.76
N LEU A 31 -2.46 -46.10 0.55
CA LEU A 31 -2.13 -45.13 -0.49
C LEU A 31 -2.48 -45.61 -1.92
N GLU A 32 -2.31 -46.90 -2.21
CA GLU A 32 -2.56 -47.49 -3.53
C GLU A 32 -4.05 -47.42 -3.94
N GLY A 33 -4.96 -47.40 -2.96
CA GLY A 33 -6.40 -47.31 -3.21
C GLY A 33 -6.92 -45.88 -3.39
N LEU A 34 -6.10 -44.86 -3.10
CA LEU A 34 -6.52 -43.46 -3.17
C LEU A 34 -6.58 -42.98 -4.61
N LYS A 35 -7.75 -42.49 -5.01
CA LYS A 35 -7.95 -41.88 -6.33
C LYS A 35 -7.72 -40.37 -6.28
N PRO A 36 -7.26 -39.76 -7.38
CA PRO A 36 -7.38 -38.31 -7.54
C PRO A 36 -8.85 -37.90 -7.37
N ALA A 37 -9.11 -36.88 -6.55
CA ALA A 37 -10.44 -36.30 -6.46
C ALA A 37 -10.83 -35.70 -7.81
N ALA A 38 -12.12 -35.79 -8.15
CA ALA A 38 -12.64 -35.04 -9.30
C ALA A 38 -12.47 -33.54 -9.04
N PRO A 39 -12.08 -32.73 -10.04
CA PRO A 39 -11.96 -31.28 -9.85
C PRO A 39 -13.28 -30.67 -9.38
N LEU A 40 -13.23 -29.85 -8.33
CA LEU A 40 -14.42 -29.26 -7.74
C LEU A 40 -14.95 -28.12 -8.61
N THR A 41 -16.26 -28.10 -8.89
CA THR A 41 -16.90 -27.04 -9.68
C THR A 41 -17.40 -25.88 -8.80
N PHE A 42 -17.19 -24.65 -9.28
CA PHE A 42 -17.62 -23.40 -8.65
C PHE A 42 -18.75 -22.69 -9.42
N THR A 43 -19.43 -23.41 -10.31
CA THR A 43 -20.55 -22.89 -11.12
C THR A 43 -21.81 -23.69 -10.87
N ARG A 44 -22.92 -22.98 -10.68
CA ARG A 44 -24.30 -23.47 -10.52
C ARG A 44 -25.24 -22.59 -11.35
N PRO A 45 -25.28 -22.78 -12.68
CA PRO A 45 -26.08 -21.92 -13.55
C PRO A 45 -27.59 -22.03 -13.25
N ASP A 46 -28.05 -23.18 -12.74
CA ASP A 46 -29.45 -23.43 -12.42
C ASP A 46 -29.87 -22.88 -11.03
N ASP A 47 -28.92 -22.35 -10.25
CA ASP A 47 -29.16 -21.76 -8.93
C ASP A 47 -28.42 -20.41 -8.81
N PRO A 48 -29.02 -19.31 -9.31
CA PRO A 48 -28.41 -17.98 -9.25
C PRO A 48 -28.29 -17.44 -7.82
N HIS A 49 -29.05 -17.98 -6.86
CA HIS A 49 -29.02 -17.57 -5.46
C HIS A 49 -27.86 -18.21 -4.70
N SER A 50 -27.20 -19.24 -5.25
CA SER A 50 -26.04 -19.83 -4.59
C SER A 50 -24.83 -18.91 -4.62
N ILE A 51 -24.21 -18.75 -3.45
CA ILE A 51 -22.94 -18.02 -3.30
C ILE A 51 -21.77 -18.68 -4.04
N VAL A 52 -21.90 -19.97 -4.38
CA VAL A 52 -20.87 -20.73 -5.11
C VAL A 52 -20.41 -20.01 -6.38
N ASN A 53 -21.37 -19.45 -7.13
CA ASN A 53 -21.11 -18.70 -8.36
C ASN A 53 -20.20 -17.49 -8.13
N ALA A 54 -20.32 -16.82 -6.98
CA ALA A 54 -19.51 -15.66 -6.64
C ALA A 54 -18.09 -16.02 -6.19
N MET A 55 -17.88 -17.24 -5.69
CA MET A 55 -16.54 -17.74 -5.31
C MET A 55 -15.68 -18.15 -6.50
N ALA A 56 -16.28 -18.42 -7.68
CA ALA A 56 -15.58 -18.93 -8.86
C ALA A 56 -14.40 -18.03 -9.29
N GLU A 57 -14.64 -16.73 -9.41
CA GLU A 57 -13.64 -15.74 -9.86
C GLU A 57 -12.48 -15.62 -8.85
N TYR A 58 -12.78 -15.70 -7.56
CA TYR A 58 -11.78 -15.63 -6.49
C TYR A 58 -10.93 -16.90 -6.41
N MET A 59 -11.55 -18.08 -6.57
CA MET A 59 -10.83 -19.34 -6.69
C MET A 59 -9.93 -19.34 -7.94
N GLY A 60 -10.47 -18.85 -9.06
CA GLY A 60 -9.73 -18.66 -10.30
C GLY A 60 -8.53 -17.75 -10.13
N MET A 61 -8.67 -16.60 -9.45
CA MET A 61 -7.56 -15.66 -9.25
C MET A 61 -6.47 -16.25 -8.35
N LEU A 62 -6.85 -17.00 -7.31
CA LEU A 62 -5.88 -17.71 -6.46
C LEU A 62 -5.11 -18.80 -7.23
N ASP A 63 -5.78 -19.50 -8.15
CA ASP A 63 -5.14 -20.42 -9.07
C ASP A 63 -4.28 -19.71 -10.13
N THR A 64 -4.63 -18.49 -10.54
CA THR A 64 -3.80 -17.69 -11.45
C THR A 64 -2.47 -17.30 -10.80
N VAL A 65 -2.48 -16.93 -9.51
CA VAL A 65 -1.25 -16.53 -8.77
C VAL A 65 -0.51 -17.70 -8.11
N ARG A 66 -0.87 -18.94 -8.45
CA ARG A 66 -0.24 -20.16 -7.91
C ARG A 66 1.23 -20.32 -8.29
N VAL A 67 1.60 -19.75 -9.44
CA VAL A 67 2.97 -19.62 -9.95
C VAL A 67 3.42 -18.16 -9.89
N GLY A 68 4.73 -17.94 -9.98
CA GLY A 68 5.31 -16.62 -10.10
C GLY A 68 6.82 -16.66 -10.03
N ASN A 69 7.42 -15.48 -10.18
CA ASN A 69 8.87 -15.33 -10.12
C ASN A 69 9.41 -15.75 -8.74
N MET A 70 10.51 -16.49 -8.77
CA MET A 70 11.32 -16.80 -7.60
C MET A 70 12.36 -15.70 -7.40
N ASN A 71 12.67 -15.38 -6.15
CA ASN A 71 13.80 -14.49 -5.85
C ASN A 71 15.10 -15.18 -6.32
N PRO A 72 15.91 -14.56 -7.20
CA PRO A 72 17.16 -15.16 -7.62
C PRO A 72 18.18 -15.24 -6.49
N GLN A 73 18.04 -14.43 -5.44
CA GLN A 73 18.89 -14.47 -4.26
C GLN A 73 18.24 -15.34 -3.18
N LEU A 74 19.03 -16.27 -2.63
CA LEU A 74 18.59 -17.16 -1.57
C LEU A 74 18.54 -16.42 -0.23
N ALA A 75 17.46 -16.58 0.51
CA ALA A 75 17.35 -16.00 1.84
C ALA A 75 18.22 -16.75 2.85
N LYS A 76 18.84 -16.01 3.78
CA LYS A 76 19.48 -16.60 4.96
C LYS A 76 18.41 -16.89 6.01
N CYS A 77 18.00 -18.15 6.09
CA CYS A 77 17.02 -18.66 7.05
C CYS A 77 17.55 -19.94 7.73
N PRO A 78 16.94 -20.43 8.83
CA PRO A 78 17.39 -21.64 9.51
C PRO A 78 17.49 -22.85 8.58
N ASP A 79 18.54 -23.66 8.72
CA ASP A 79 18.77 -24.85 7.89
C ASP A 79 18.09 -26.13 8.38
N ASP A 80 17.73 -26.18 9.66
CA ASP A 80 17.08 -27.34 10.28
C ASP A 80 15.69 -27.60 9.66
N PRO A 81 15.48 -28.74 8.97
CA PRO A 81 14.18 -29.08 8.38
C PRO A 81 13.05 -29.16 9.40
N ALA A 82 13.33 -29.52 10.67
CA ALA A 82 12.33 -29.57 11.71
C ALA A 82 11.84 -28.16 12.10
N GLU A 83 12.77 -27.21 12.22
CA GLU A 83 12.44 -25.79 12.43
C GLU A 83 11.66 -25.19 11.26
N ARG A 84 12.06 -25.50 10.02
CA ARG A 84 11.32 -25.10 8.81
C ARG A 84 9.89 -25.62 8.81
N SER A 85 9.70 -26.90 9.15
CA SER A 85 8.37 -27.51 9.27
C SER A 85 7.52 -26.84 10.34
N ARG A 86 8.08 -26.56 11.53
CA ARG A 86 7.37 -25.84 12.60
C ARG A 86 6.96 -24.43 12.16
N HIS A 87 7.88 -23.69 11.53
CA HIS A 87 7.63 -22.34 11.04
C HIS A 87 6.48 -22.31 10.00
N LEU A 88 6.55 -23.16 8.97
CA LEU A 88 5.52 -23.19 7.92
C LEU A 88 4.16 -23.67 8.43
N LYS A 89 4.13 -24.64 9.35
CA LYS A 89 2.88 -25.06 10.02
C LYS A 89 2.30 -23.91 10.85
N ALA A 90 3.12 -23.22 11.64
CA ALA A 90 2.66 -22.06 12.40
C ALA A 90 2.14 -20.93 11.48
N PHE A 91 2.78 -20.70 10.34
CA PHE A 91 2.30 -19.74 9.35
C PHE A 91 0.95 -20.18 8.74
N ALA A 92 0.77 -21.47 8.43
CA ALA A 92 -0.51 -22.00 7.99
C ALA A 92 -1.62 -21.85 9.05
N TYR A 93 -1.32 -22.11 10.33
CA TYR A 93 -2.27 -21.87 11.42
C TYR A 93 -2.56 -20.39 11.64
N PHE A 94 -1.55 -19.54 11.50
CA PHE A 94 -1.72 -18.09 11.53
C PHE A 94 -2.73 -17.64 10.48
N THR A 95 -2.67 -18.14 9.24
CA THR A 95 -3.67 -17.86 8.18
C THR A 95 -4.99 -18.67 8.32
N ASN A 96 -5.21 -19.29 9.48
CA ASN A 96 -6.39 -20.04 9.94
C ASN A 96 -6.59 -21.45 9.38
N ALA A 97 -5.54 -22.12 8.89
CA ALA A 97 -5.65 -23.54 8.58
C ALA A 97 -6.22 -24.33 9.79
N SER A 98 -7.10 -25.29 9.53
CA SER A 98 -7.60 -26.17 10.59
C SER A 98 -6.53 -27.21 10.96
N MET A 99 -5.85 -27.77 9.96
CA MET A 99 -4.73 -28.69 10.13
C MET A 99 -3.68 -28.40 9.05
N ALA A 100 -2.41 -28.60 9.41
CA ALA A 100 -1.29 -28.55 8.48
C ALA A 100 -0.33 -29.70 8.78
N GLY A 101 0.21 -30.32 7.72
CA GLY A 101 1.19 -31.40 7.83
C GLY A 101 2.19 -31.36 6.69
N THR A 102 3.36 -31.96 6.87
CA THR A 102 4.45 -32.00 5.89
C THR A 102 4.74 -33.44 5.47
N CYS A 103 5.14 -33.66 4.23
CA CYS A 103 5.59 -34.98 3.77
C CYS A 103 6.58 -34.86 2.59
N ALA A 104 7.31 -35.95 2.31
CA ALA A 104 8.12 -36.06 1.11
C ALA A 104 7.22 -36.15 -0.14
N LEU A 105 7.62 -35.52 -1.23
CA LEU A 105 6.98 -35.64 -2.54
C LEU A 105 7.69 -36.72 -3.36
N GLU A 106 6.94 -37.71 -3.83
CA GLU A 106 7.47 -38.80 -4.67
C GLU A 106 6.83 -38.76 -6.06
N SER A 107 7.47 -39.39 -7.04
CA SER A 107 6.92 -39.49 -8.40
C SER A 107 5.54 -40.18 -8.44
N ALA A 108 5.23 -41.04 -7.49
CA ALA A 108 3.91 -41.69 -7.38
C ALA A 108 2.79 -40.74 -6.92
N ASP A 109 3.14 -39.53 -6.44
CA ASP A 109 2.19 -38.53 -5.98
C ASP A 109 1.81 -37.54 -7.08
N THR A 110 2.51 -37.54 -8.21
CA THR A 110 2.17 -36.71 -9.38
C THR A 110 1.03 -37.32 -10.18
N LEU A 111 0.18 -36.46 -10.74
CA LEU A 111 -0.94 -36.87 -11.58
C LEU A 111 -0.46 -37.10 -13.01
N SER A 112 -0.80 -38.25 -13.58
CA SER A 112 -0.58 -38.53 -15.00
C SER A 112 -1.32 -37.55 -15.92
N LYS A 113 -2.44 -37.00 -15.45
CA LYS A 113 -3.20 -35.93 -16.11
C LYS A 113 -3.48 -34.79 -15.12
N PRO A 114 -2.62 -33.76 -15.08
CA PRO A 114 -2.91 -32.54 -14.34
C PRO A 114 -4.23 -31.91 -14.77
N TYR A 115 -4.88 -31.21 -13.85
CA TYR A 115 -6.09 -30.44 -14.13
C TYR A 115 -5.86 -28.95 -13.82
N ARG A 116 -6.66 -28.10 -14.47
CA ARG A 116 -6.54 -26.64 -14.41
C ARG A 116 -7.91 -26.01 -14.36
N ASN A 117 -8.00 -24.93 -13.59
CA ASN A 117 -9.17 -24.10 -13.50
C ASN A 117 -9.36 -23.34 -14.84
N PRO A 118 -10.55 -23.43 -15.47
CA PRO A 118 -10.80 -22.77 -16.74
C PRO A 118 -10.70 -21.23 -16.68
N GLU A 119 -10.89 -20.62 -15.50
CA GLU A 119 -10.87 -19.16 -15.31
C GLU A 119 -9.47 -18.53 -15.46
N ILE A 120 -8.40 -19.34 -15.35
CA ILE A 120 -7.01 -18.84 -15.30
C ILE A 120 -6.67 -17.96 -16.50
N SER A 121 -7.01 -18.40 -17.72
CA SER A 121 -6.65 -17.68 -18.95
C SER A 121 -7.27 -16.29 -19.01
N GLN A 122 -8.54 -16.16 -18.64
CA GLN A 122 -9.26 -14.89 -18.61
C GLN A 122 -8.69 -13.96 -17.52
N LEU A 123 -8.47 -14.48 -16.32
CA LEU A 123 -7.96 -13.69 -15.19
C LEU A 123 -6.50 -13.27 -15.38
N ALA A 124 -5.68 -14.12 -16.01
CA ALA A 124 -4.33 -13.77 -16.42
C ALA A 124 -4.34 -12.64 -17.46
N HIS A 125 -5.29 -12.64 -18.40
CA HIS A 125 -5.46 -11.52 -19.33
C HIS A 125 -5.81 -10.23 -18.60
N ARG A 126 -6.77 -10.26 -17.65
CA ARG A 126 -7.12 -9.09 -16.84
C ARG A 126 -5.93 -8.54 -16.04
N LEU A 127 -5.12 -9.41 -15.42
CA LEU A 127 -3.88 -8.99 -14.74
C LEU A 127 -2.86 -8.29 -15.68
N ARG A 128 -2.87 -8.62 -16.98
CA ARG A 128 -1.98 -7.99 -17.97
C ARG A 128 -2.47 -6.62 -18.45
N THR A 129 -3.78 -6.41 -18.47
CA THR A 129 -4.42 -5.29 -19.19
C THR A 129 -5.12 -4.27 -18.30
N GLU A 130 -5.59 -4.65 -17.11
CA GLU A 130 -6.33 -3.75 -16.23
C GLU A 130 -5.40 -2.92 -15.33
N GLN A 131 -5.72 -1.64 -15.20
CA GLN A 131 -5.03 -0.71 -14.30
C GLN A 131 -5.86 -0.47 -13.04
N THR A 132 -5.25 -0.65 -11.86
CA THR A 132 -5.91 -0.37 -10.58
C THR A 132 -5.96 1.13 -10.28
N LYS A 133 -7.08 1.60 -9.70
CA LYS A 133 -7.24 2.98 -9.22
C LYS A 133 -6.91 3.08 -7.73
N THR A 134 -5.64 3.24 -7.37
CA THR A 134 -5.27 3.33 -5.95
C THR A 134 -4.02 4.13 -5.67
N LEU A 135 -3.96 4.73 -4.48
CA LEU A 135 -2.76 5.32 -3.89
C LEU A 135 -2.01 4.31 -2.98
N SER A 136 -2.39 3.03 -2.97
CA SER A 136 -1.77 2.07 -2.05
C SER A 136 -0.28 1.86 -2.38
N ALA A 137 0.57 2.00 -1.37
CA ALA A 137 2.02 1.86 -1.54
C ALA A 137 2.44 0.52 -2.16
N GLY A 138 3.40 0.61 -3.10
CA GLY A 138 3.97 -0.53 -3.82
C GLY A 138 3.05 -1.16 -4.86
N MET A 139 1.85 -0.63 -5.12
CA MET A 139 0.88 -1.28 -6.01
C MET A 139 1.42 -1.43 -7.44
N ASP A 140 2.05 -0.41 -8.01
CA ASP A 140 2.61 -0.49 -9.37
C ASP A 140 3.67 -1.59 -9.50
N VAL A 141 4.52 -1.77 -8.49
CA VAL A 141 5.53 -2.84 -8.45
C VAL A 141 4.87 -4.21 -8.37
N ILE A 142 3.89 -4.38 -7.47
CA ILE A 142 3.16 -5.64 -7.31
C ILE A 142 2.43 -6.01 -8.61
N MET A 143 1.75 -5.05 -9.25
CA MET A 143 1.05 -5.29 -10.50
C MET A 143 2.01 -5.65 -11.63
N ALA A 144 3.17 -5.00 -11.70
CA ALA A 144 4.21 -5.35 -12.66
C ALA A 144 4.80 -6.74 -12.42
N ASP A 145 4.94 -7.16 -11.16
CA ASP A 145 5.41 -8.51 -10.79
C ASP A 145 4.35 -9.59 -11.08
N LEU A 146 3.06 -9.29 -10.81
CA LEU A 146 1.94 -10.15 -11.17
C LEU A 146 1.85 -10.33 -12.69
N LYS A 147 1.99 -9.25 -13.47
CA LYS A 147 2.03 -9.30 -14.92
C LYS A 147 3.18 -10.18 -15.43
N ALA A 148 4.40 -9.95 -14.94
CA ALA A 148 5.55 -10.78 -15.31
C ALA A 148 5.36 -12.25 -14.92
N SER A 149 4.69 -12.52 -13.80
CA SER A 149 4.37 -13.88 -13.36
C SER A 149 3.42 -14.62 -14.32
N MET A 150 2.65 -13.91 -15.15
CA MET A 150 1.76 -14.52 -16.15
C MET A 150 2.52 -15.08 -17.36
N ASP A 151 3.77 -14.67 -17.54
CA ASP A 151 4.62 -15.07 -18.66
C ASP A 151 5.65 -16.13 -18.24
N VAL A 152 5.63 -16.57 -16.97
CA VAL A 152 6.43 -17.69 -16.47
C VAL A 152 5.90 -19.00 -17.05
N GLU A 153 6.79 -19.79 -17.65
CA GLU A 153 6.46 -21.12 -18.15
C GLU A 153 6.10 -22.06 -16.99
N VAL A 154 4.94 -22.72 -17.08
CA VAL A 154 4.49 -23.67 -16.06
C VAL A 154 5.09 -25.05 -16.35
N THR A 155 6.17 -25.39 -15.66
CA THR A 155 6.83 -26.71 -15.75
C THR A 155 6.17 -27.78 -14.86
N GLY A 156 6.68 -29.01 -14.86
CA GLY A 156 6.29 -30.06 -13.90
C GLY A 156 6.61 -29.71 -12.45
N VAL A 157 6.54 -30.70 -11.55
CA VAL A 157 6.99 -30.58 -10.14
C VAL A 157 8.17 -31.51 -9.85
N ASP A 158 8.90 -31.92 -10.88
CA ASP A 158 9.96 -32.94 -10.79
C ASP A 158 11.16 -32.46 -9.94
N GLU A 159 11.36 -31.14 -9.83
CA GLU A 159 12.41 -30.53 -9.02
C GLU A 159 11.97 -30.28 -7.57
N HIS A 160 10.69 -30.54 -7.24
CA HIS A 160 10.17 -30.37 -5.89
C HIS A 160 10.34 -31.68 -5.09
N SER A 161 10.74 -31.56 -3.82
CA SER A 161 11.06 -32.71 -2.97
C SER A 161 10.12 -32.87 -1.77
N HIS A 162 9.39 -31.81 -1.39
CA HIS A 162 8.53 -31.80 -0.21
C HIS A 162 7.16 -31.19 -0.52
N ALA A 163 6.19 -31.52 0.33
CA ALA A 163 4.85 -30.97 0.28
C ALA A 163 4.40 -30.52 1.68
N LEU A 164 3.88 -29.29 1.77
CA LEU A 164 3.09 -28.80 2.90
C LEU A 164 1.61 -28.95 2.54
N VAL A 165 0.90 -29.78 3.27
CA VAL A 165 -0.53 -30.05 3.09
C VAL A 165 -1.34 -29.21 4.07
N ILE A 166 -2.33 -28.50 3.54
CA ILE A 166 -3.17 -27.55 4.28
C ILE A 166 -4.62 -28.01 4.18
N ALA A 167 -5.28 -28.14 5.32
CA ALA A 167 -6.68 -28.52 5.41
C ALA A 167 -7.50 -27.47 6.16
N PHE A 168 -8.70 -27.21 5.63
CA PHE A 168 -9.73 -26.39 6.25
C PHE A 168 -10.97 -27.23 6.50
N ALA A 169 -11.39 -27.35 7.76
CA ALA A 169 -12.61 -28.06 8.13
C ALA A 169 -13.83 -27.41 7.48
N HIS A 170 -14.78 -28.22 7.04
CA HIS A 170 -16.08 -27.73 6.62
C HIS A 170 -16.78 -27.08 7.82
N PRO A 171 -17.40 -25.89 7.66
CA PRO A 171 -18.32 -25.39 8.67
C PRO A 171 -19.51 -26.36 8.77
N ARG A 172 -20.28 -26.27 9.86
CA ARG A 172 -21.51 -27.06 9.99
C ARG A 172 -22.44 -26.82 8.80
N ASP A 173 -23.27 -27.80 8.47
CA ASP A 173 -24.32 -27.60 7.49
C ASP A 173 -25.31 -26.53 7.96
N PRO A 174 -25.75 -25.63 7.06
CA PRO A 174 -26.77 -24.67 7.39
C PRO A 174 -28.10 -25.40 7.58
N ARG A 175 -28.83 -25.07 8.64
CA ARG A 175 -30.14 -25.67 8.92
C ARG A 175 -31.15 -25.20 7.89
N ALA A 176 -32.12 -26.05 7.54
CA ALA A 176 -33.03 -25.71 6.45
C ALA A 176 -33.86 -24.44 6.70
N ASP A 177 -34.12 -24.13 7.97
CA ASP A 177 -34.97 -23.05 8.48
C ASP A 177 -34.19 -21.79 8.93
N GLU A 178 -32.85 -21.81 8.96
CA GLU A 178 -32.09 -20.64 9.40
C GLU A 178 -31.86 -19.63 8.24
N PRO A 179 -31.86 -18.31 8.51
CA PRO A 179 -31.65 -17.29 7.49
C PRO A 179 -30.32 -17.44 6.74
N GLY A 180 -30.34 -17.16 5.44
CA GLY A 180 -29.15 -17.22 4.57
C GLY A 180 -28.83 -18.61 4.02
N SER A 181 -29.50 -19.65 4.52
CA SER A 181 -29.27 -21.03 4.07
C SER A 181 -29.44 -21.21 2.56
N GLU A 182 -30.33 -20.46 1.93
CA GLU A 182 -30.52 -20.48 0.47
C GLU A 182 -29.26 -20.05 -0.31
N TRP A 183 -28.40 -19.20 0.27
CA TRP A 183 -27.15 -18.80 -0.39
C TRP A 183 -26.03 -19.82 -0.17
N ILE A 184 -25.96 -20.41 1.04
CA ILE A 184 -24.78 -21.15 1.52
C ILE A 184 -24.96 -22.67 1.60
N ARG A 185 -26.17 -23.19 1.35
CA ARG A 185 -26.42 -24.65 1.36
C ARG A 185 -25.60 -25.37 0.29
N ASP A 186 -25.08 -26.53 0.68
CA ASP A 186 -24.25 -27.40 -0.15
C ASP A 186 -22.97 -26.72 -0.69
N ALA A 187 -22.49 -25.63 -0.09
CA ALA A 187 -21.34 -24.85 -0.57
C ALA A 187 -20.04 -25.05 0.26
N GLN A 188 -20.05 -25.96 1.23
CA GLN A 188 -18.99 -26.15 2.24
C GLN A 188 -17.66 -26.57 1.60
N ALA A 189 -17.73 -27.46 0.61
CA ALA A 189 -16.56 -27.92 -0.13
C ALA A 189 -15.88 -26.76 -0.84
N GLN A 190 -16.65 -25.92 -1.54
CA GLN A 190 -16.15 -24.75 -2.28
C GLN A 190 -15.55 -23.72 -1.34
N ARG A 191 -16.23 -23.40 -0.23
CA ARG A 191 -15.71 -22.45 0.77
C ARG A 191 -14.43 -22.95 1.41
N SER A 192 -14.38 -24.21 1.82
CA SER A 192 -13.20 -24.76 2.48
C SER A 192 -12.02 -24.86 1.50
N ALA A 193 -12.29 -25.23 0.25
CA ALA A 193 -11.30 -25.24 -0.83
C ALA A 193 -10.74 -23.85 -1.13
N LEU A 194 -11.60 -22.83 -1.21
CA LEU A 194 -11.21 -21.44 -1.42
C LEU A 194 -10.26 -20.96 -0.31
N ARG A 195 -10.62 -21.27 0.94
CA ARG A 195 -9.83 -20.91 2.13
C ARG A 195 -8.49 -21.66 2.20
N ALA A 196 -8.48 -22.94 1.82
CA ALA A 196 -7.25 -23.73 1.71
C ALA A 196 -6.31 -23.16 0.64
N ASN A 197 -6.84 -22.79 -0.53
CA ASN A 197 -6.04 -22.23 -1.62
C ASN A 197 -5.53 -20.81 -1.30
N GLU A 198 -6.31 -19.99 -0.59
CA GLU A 198 -5.84 -18.67 -0.09
C GLU A 198 -4.57 -18.85 0.75
N CYS A 199 -4.60 -19.79 1.71
CA CYS A 199 -3.46 -20.13 2.55
C CYS A 199 -2.27 -20.66 1.73
N ALA A 200 -2.52 -21.62 0.83
CA ALA A 200 -1.48 -22.23 0.01
C ALA A 200 -0.81 -21.21 -0.93
N SER A 201 -1.57 -20.31 -1.55
CA SER A 201 -1.02 -19.30 -2.45
C SER A 201 -0.15 -18.27 -1.71
N VAL A 202 -0.48 -17.93 -0.46
CA VAL A 202 0.39 -17.12 0.41
C VAL A 202 1.70 -17.85 0.73
N LEU A 203 1.63 -19.11 1.17
CA LEU A 203 2.80 -19.88 1.57
C LEU A 203 3.73 -20.21 0.40
N ALA A 204 3.17 -20.55 -0.76
CA ALA A 204 3.94 -20.72 -1.99
C ALA A 204 4.65 -19.42 -2.39
N ASN A 205 3.98 -18.27 -2.24
CA ASN A 205 4.59 -16.98 -2.51
C ASN A 205 5.69 -16.63 -1.51
N TYR A 206 5.49 -16.94 -0.22
CA TYR A 206 6.50 -16.75 0.82
C TYR A 206 7.78 -17.53 0.50
N LEU A 207 7.68 -18.81 0.13
CA LEU A 207 8.84 -19.63 -0.24
C LEU A 207 9.58 -19.09 -1.47
N ARG A 208 8.85 -18.62 -2.49
CA ARG A 208 9.46 -17.97 -3.66
C ARG A 208 10.22 -16.69 -3.31
N LEU A 209 9.72 -15.90 -2.34
CA LEU A 209 10.44 -14.73 -1.84
C LEU A 209 11.74 -15.10 -1.11
N LEU A 210 11.79 -16.29 -0.49
CA LEU A 210 13.01 -16.84 0.11
C LEU A 210 13.99 -17.44 -0.89
N GLY A 211 13.65 -17.46 -2.18
CA GLY A 211 14.50 -18.03 -3.24
C GLY A 211 14.32 -19.53 -3.47
N HIS A 212 13.19 -20.10 -3.04
CA HIS A 212 12.85 -21.51 -3.21
C HIS A 212 11.77 -21.71 -4.27
N GLN A 213 11.87 -22.80 -5.04
CA GLN A 213 10.80 -23.20 -5.94
C GLN A 213 9.58 -23.60 -5.10
N ALA A 214 8.43 -23.01 -5.39
CA ALA A 214 7.20 -23.35 -4.71
C ALA A 214 5.96 -23.10 -5.56
N ARG A 215 4.98 -24.00 -5.46
CA ARG A 215 3.71 -23.94 -6.18
C ARG A 215 2.56 -24.36 -5.29
N SER A 216 1.47 -23.59 -5.32
CA SER A 216 0.21 -24.00 -4.70
C SER A 216 -0.62 -24.89 -5.63
N HIS A 217 -1.25 -25.91 -5.07
CA HIS A 217 -2.13 -26.86 -5.73
C HIS A 217 -3.47 -26.88 -5.00
N SER A 218 -4.54 -26.91 -5.77
CA SER A 218 -5.90 -26.79 -5.28
C SER A 218 -6.80 -27.87 -5.89
N VAL A 219 -8.02 -27.98 -5.38
CA VAL A 219 -9.04 -28.88 -5.95
C VAL A 219 -9.52 -28.46 -7.34
N THR A 220 -9.12 -27.29 -7.85
CA THR A 220 -9.43 -26.81 -9.21
C THR A 220 -8.20 -26.76 -10.12
N SER A 221 -6.98 -26.72 -9.56
CA SER A 221 -5.73 -26.74 -10.32
C SER A 221 -4.63 -27.53 -9.60
N SER A 222 -4.23 -28.69 -10.13
CA SER A 222 -3.17 -29.51 -9.52
C SER A 222 -2.41 -30.39 -10.52
N GLU A 223 -1.19 -30.72 -10.15
CA GLU A 223 -0.24 -31.66 -10.76
C GLU A 223 0.03 -32.83 -9.81
N VAL A 224 -0.47 -32.77 -8.57
CA VAL A 224 -0.26 -33.77 -7.52
C VAL A 224 -1.59 -34.27 -6.96
N CYS A 225 -1.60 -35.49 -6.45
CA CYS A 225 -2.76 -36.09 -5.82
C CYS A 225 -2.92 -35.59 -4.37
N LEU A 226 -3.82 -34.63 -4.17
CA LEU A 226 -4.06 -34.03 -2.85
C LEU A 226 -4.45 -35.07 -1.79
N ASN A 227 -5.27 -36.07 -2.14
CA ASN A 227 -5.69 -37.13 -1.23
C ASN A 227 -4.51 -37.95 -0.70
N ARG A 228 -3.60 -38.35 -1.60
CA ARG A 228 -2.41 -39.11 -1.22
C ARG A 228 -1.53 -38.32 -0.26
N LEU A 229 -1.27 -37.06 -0.59
CA LEU A 229 -0.44 -36.18 0.23
C LEU A 229 -1.08 -35.92 1.60
N ALA A 230 -2.41 -35.76 1.69
CA ALA A 230 -3.10 -35.60 2.97
C ALA A 230 -2.97 -36.81 3.90
N VAL A 231 -2.96 -38.03 3.35
CA VAL A 231 -2.71 -39.25 4.13
C VAL A 231 -1.23 -39.36 4.51
N LYS A 232 -0.30 -39.08 3.58
CA LYS A 232 1.16 -39.08 3.86
C LYS A 232 1.53 -38.08 4.96
N ALA A 233 0.98 -36.87 4.91
CA ALA A 233 1.22 -35.81 5.89
C ALA A 233 0.54 -36.04 7.25
N GLY A 234 -0.20 -37.14 7.42
CA GLY A 234 -0.81 -37.50 8.69
C GLY A 234 -1.89 -36.52 9.16
N ILE A 235 -2.66 -35.94 8.23
CA ILE A 235 -3.85 -35.13 8.53
C ILE A 235 -5.15 -35.85 8.12
N ALA A 236 -5.04 -36.95 7.38
CA ALA A 236 -6.14 -37.78 6.90
C ALA A 236 -5.81 -39.27 6.97
N ILE A 237 -6.82 -40.12 6.85
CA ILE A 237 -6.71 -41.57 6.63
C ILE A 237 -7.34 -41.94 5.29
N ALA A 238 -6.85 -43.01 4.66
CA ALA A 238 -7.47 -43.55 3.45
C ALA A 238 -8.76 -44.30 3.81
N LYS A 239 -9.89 -43.87 3.23
CA LYS A 239 -11.19 -44.52 3.42
C LYS A 239 -12.01 -44.40 2.15
N ASP A 240 -12.58 -45.52 1.68
CA ASP A 240 -13.45 -45.57 0.49
C ASP A 240 -12.83 -44.97 -0.79
N GLY A 241 -11.49 -45.01 -0.90
CA GLY A 241 -10.74 -44.46 -2.03
C GLY A 241 -10.46 -42.96 -1.96
N GLU A 242 -10.80 -42.29 -0.85
CA GLU A 242 -10.60 -40.86 -0.61
C GLU A 242 -9.82 -40.61 0.69
N ALA A 243 -9.33 -39.37 0.85
CA ALA A 243 -8.71 -38.91 2.09
C ALA A 243 -9.78 -38.36 3.02
N HIS A 244 -9.99 -39.04 4.15
CA HIS A 244 -10.96 -38.63 5.16
C HIS A 244 -10.22 -38.22 6.44
N SER A 245 -10.53 -37.05 7.02
CA SER A 245 -10.01 -36.70 8.34
C SER A 245 -11.00 -37.07 9.43
N PRO A 246 -10.67 -38.00 10.34
CA PRO A 246 -11.55 -38.37 11.45
C PRO A 246 -11.85 -37.23 12.42
N LEU A 247 -11.03 -36.17 12.41
CA LEU A 247 -11.21 -34.97 13.24
C LEU A 247 -12.19 -33.96 12.64
N CYS A 248 -12.51 -34.09 11.35
CA CYS A 248 -13.42 -33.22 10.63
C CYS A 248 -14.50 -34.07 9.94
N PRO A 249 -15.47 -34.63 10.69
CA PRO A 249 -16.44 -35.57 10.14
C PRO A 249 -17.37 -34.96 9.08
N GLN A 250 -17.53 -33.64 9.06
CA GLN A 250 -18.28 -32.91 8.02
C GLN A 250 -17.49 -32.78 6.70
N GLY A 251 -16.21 -33.13 6.69
CA GLY A 251 -15.32 -32.97 5.54
C GLY A 251 -14.30 -31.84 5.71
N MET A 252 -13.39 -31.73 4.74
CA MET A 252 -12.34 -30.72 4.70
C MET A 252 -12.01 -30.30 3.26
N GLY A 253 -11.69 -29.02 3.06
CA GLY A 253 -11.08 -28.53 1.84
C GLY A 253 -9.57 -28.69 1.91
N LEU A 254 -8.94 -29.13 0.82
CA LEU A 254 -7.51 -29.40 0.73
C LEU A 254 -6.82 -28.46 -0.25
N ALA A 255 -5.62 -28.02 0.12
CA ALA A 255 -4.64 -27.43 -0.78
C ALA A 255 -3.23 -27.90 -0.37
N VAL A 256 -2.29 -27.86 -1.31
CA VAL A 256 -0.90 -28.30 -1.10
C VAL A 256 0.05 -27.24 -1.62
N VAL A 257 1.15 -27.01 -0.92
CA VAL A 257 2.32 -26.31 -1.46
C VAL A 257 3.42 -27.34 -1.68
N THR A 258 3.82 -27.55 -2.94
CA THR A 258 5.03 -28.34 -3.24
C THR A 258 6.23 -27.42 -3.37
N THR A 259 7.41 -27.89 -2.95
CA THR A 259 8.62 -27.06 -2.92
C THR A 259 9.90 -27.88 -2.92
N ASP A 260 11.02 -27.25 -3.30
CA ASP A 260 12.39 -27.74 -3.08
C ASP A 260 12.92 -27.43 -1.67
N PHE A 261 12.23 -26.58 -0.89
CA PHE A 261 12.60 -26.25 0.48
C PHE A 261 12.51 -27.49 1.37
N ALA A 262 13.63 -27.90 1.96
CA ALA A 262 13.70 -29.12 2.78
C ALA A 262 12.87 -29.01 4.06
N LEU A 263 12.03 -30.00 4.32
CA LEU A 263 11.10 -30.05 5.46
C LEU A 263 11.17 -31.40 6.16
N GLU A 264 11.11 -31.41 7.49
CA GLU A 264 10.85 -32.64 8.24
C GLU A 264 9.43 -33.13 7.94
N ALA A 265 9.30 -34.39 7.51
CA ALA A 265 8.01 -35.01 7.22
C ALA A 265 7.29 -35.43 8.50
N ASP A 266 5.97 -35.21 8.55
CA ASP A 266 5.11 -35.82 9.56
C ASP A 266 4.88 -37.31 9.29
N HIS A 267 4.57 -38.03 10.36
CA HIS A 267 4.20 -39.43 10.28
C HIS A 267 2.70 -39.60 10.00
N PRO A 268 2.30 -40.53 9.10
CA PRO A 268 0.90 -40.84 8.81
C PRO A 268 0.08 -41.24 10.04
N LEU A 269 -1.24 -41.01 10.01
CA LEU A 269 -2.13 -41.43 11.09
C LEU A 269 -2.38 -42.95 11.05
N ASP A 270 -2.48 -43.56 12.23
CA ASP A 270 -2.94 -44.93 12.35
C ASP A 270 -4.48 -44.98 12.20
N PRO A 271 -5.04 -45.64 11.17
CA PRO A 271 -6.49 -45.66 10.94
C PRO A 271 -7.27 -46.54 11.93
N ALA A 272 -6.61 -47.41 12.71
CA ALA A 272 -7.25 -48.31 13.66
C ALA A 272 -7.43 -47.71 15.06
N GLN A 273 -7.05 -46.45 15.28
CA GLN A 273 -7.23 -45.77 16.57
C GLN A 273 -8.62 -45.13 16.69
N SER A 274 -9.01 -44.79 17.92
CA SER A 274 -10.15 -43.91 18.17
C SER A 274 -9.72 -42.44 18.05
N PHE A 275 -10.57 -41.61 17.46
CA PHE A 275 -10.29 -40.19 17.28
C PHE A 275 -11.23 -39.32 18.12
N PRO A 276 -10.73 -38.26 18.78
CA PRO A 276 -11.60 -37.30 19.44
C PRO A 276 -12.38 -36.51 18.39
N VAL A 277 -13.70 -36.47 18.49
CA VAL A 277 -14.54 -35.63 17.63
C VAL A 277 -14.68 -34.26 18.31
N GLN A 278 -14.29 -33.20 17.60
CA GLN A 278 -14.54 -31.84 18.05
C GLN A 278 -15.89 -31.38 17.52
N ALA A 279 -16.69 -30.75 18.38
CA ALA A 279 -17.94 -30.13 17.97
C ALA A 279 -17.66 -28.94 17.02
N PRO A 280 -18.42 -28.78 15.92
CA PRO A 280 -18.26 -27.65 15.03
C PRO A 280 -18.67 -26.33 15.71
N GLY A 281 -18.10 -25.21 15.27
CA GLY A 281 -18.60 -23.88 15.62
C GLY A 281 -20.08 -23.72 15.23
N PHE A 282 -20.77 -22.77 15.86
CA PHE A 282 -22.20 -22.51 15.66
C PHE A 282 -23.16 -23.68 15.95
N GLU A 283 -22.76 -24.74 16.67
CA GLU A 283 -23.63 -25.91 16.92
C GLU A 283 -25.02 -25.55 17.49
N HIS A 284 -25.12 -24.49 18.28
CA HIS A 284 -26.36 -24.04 18.93
C HIS A 284 -26.81 -22.63 18.53
N ARG A 285 -26.24 -22.05 17.46
CA ARG A 285 -26.54 -20.67 17.01
C ARG A 285 -26.74 -20.62 15.50
N ASN A 286 -27.60 -19.73 15.00
CA ASN A 286 -27.67 -19.49 13.56
C ASN A 286 -26.39 -18.80 13.09
N PHE A 287 -26.01 -18.99 11.82
CA PHE A 287 -24.88 -18.23 11.26
C PHE A 287 -25.11 -16.72 11.35
N ALA A 288 -26.36 -16.25 11.16
CA ALA A 288 -26.71 -14.83 11.23
C ALA A 288 -26.43 -14.18 12.61
N ASP A 289 -26.39 -14.97 13.69
CA ASP A 289 -26.31 -14.47 15.06
C ASP A 289 -24.88 -14.22 15.56
N SER A 290 -23.84 -14.49 14.75
CA SER A 290 -22.42 -14.54 15.17
C SER A 290 -22.10 -15.64 16.19
N GLU A 291 -20.81 -15.98 16.35
CA GLU A 291 -20.32 -16.78 17.49
C GLU A 291 -20.25 -15.96 18.79
N HIS A 292 -20.07 -14.64 18.64
CA HIS A 292 -20.06 -13.69 19.75
C HIS A 292 -21.48 -13.21 20.05
N PRO A 293 -21.87 -13.09 21.33
CA PRO A 293 -23.24 -12.77 21.71
C PRO A 293 -23.52 -11.25 21.59
N PHE A 294 -23.50 -10.68 20.39
CA PHE A 294 -23.77 -9.25 20.16
C PHE A 294 -25.21 -8.84 20.53
N GLU A 295 -26.14 -9.80 20.61
CA GLU A 295 -27.51 -9.60 21.06
C GLU A 295 -27.62 -9.25 22.55
N THR A 296 -26.59 -9.53 23.35
CA THR A 296 -26.59 -9.21 24.79
C THR A 296 -26.10 -7.79 25.09
N LEU A 297 -25.62 -7.06 24.08
CA LEU A 297 -25.11 -5.70 24.24
C LEU A 297 -26.26 -4.70 24.31
N ARG A 298 -26.10 -3.66 25.14
CA ARG A 298 -27.03 -2.53 25.17
C ARG A 298 -26.93 -1.77 23.85
N ARG A 299 -28.06 -1.64 23.16
CA ARG A 299 -28.21 -0.85 21.94
C ARG A 299 -28.71 0.55 22.28
N VAL A 300 -28.21 1.55 21.57
CA VAL A 300 -28.58 2.96 21.68
C VAL A 300 -28.85 3.53 20.29
N ASP A 301 -29.68 4.57 20.19
CA ASP A 301 -30.09 5.11 18.89
C ASP A 301 -29.02 6.01 18.27
N GLU A 302 -28.25 6.70 19.12
CA GLU A 302 -27.09 7.50 18.74
C GLU A 302 -25.81 6.93 19.36
N PRO A 303 -24.64 7.07 18.70
CA PRO A 303 -23.36 6.65 19.27
C PRO A 303 -23.07 7.32 20.63
N THR A 304 -22.22 6.68 21.44
CA THR A 304 -21.82 7.18 22.78
C THR A 304 -20.91 8.42 22.74
N THR A 305 -20.49 8.85 21.55
CA THR A 305 -19.71 10.06 21.29
C THR A 305 -20.47 10.96 20.33
N PHE A 306 -20.44 12.27 20.56
CA PHE A 306 -21.23 13.24 19.79
C PHE A 306 -20.74 13.39 18.33
N ILE A 307 -21.68 13.56 17.40
CA ILE A 307 -21.44 13.81 15.97
C ILE A 307 -22.42 14.90 15.48
N ASP A 308 -21.90 16.04 15.01
CA ASP A 308 -22.64 17.04 14.24
C ASP A 308 -22.57 16.70 12.75
N GLU A 309 -23.38 15.73 12.32
CA GLU A 309 -23.33 15.16 10.97
C GLU A 309 -23.35 16.20 9.82
N PRO A 310 -24.18 17.26 9.85
CA PRO A 310 -24.16 18.30 8.82
C PRO A 310 -22.80 18.98 8.60
N ARG A 311 -21.91 18.94 9.60
CA ARG A 311 -20.57 19.57 9.57
C ARG A 311 -19.42 18.57 9.57
N VAL A 312 -19.69 17.27 9.36
CA VAL A 312 -18.63 16.30 9.15
C VAL A 312 -18.03 16.50 7.76
N ALA A 313 -16.83 17.09 7.73
CA ALA A 313 -16.16 17.43 6.48
C ALA A 313 -15.69 16.18 5.72
N ARG A 314 -16.05 16.09 4.43
CA ARG A 314 -15.48 15.13 3.49
C ARG A 314 -14.11 15.61 3.04
N VAL A 315 -13.07 14.82 3.30
CA VAL A 315 -11.69 15.11 2.88
C VAL A 315 -11.28 14.22 1.71
N PRO A 316 -10.32 14.61 0.85
CA PRO A 316 -9.92 13.77 -0.27
C PRO A 316 -9.14 12.54 0.21
N LYS A 317 -9.13 11.46 -0.57
CA LYS A 317 -8.33 10.26 -0.28
C LYS A 317 -6.83 10.57 -0.11
N ARG A 318 -6.36 11.65 -0.76
CA ARG A 318 -5.00 12.21 -0.63
C ARG A 318 -4.63 12.63 0.81
N ALA A 319 -5.62 12.81 1.69
CA ALA A 319 -5.44 13.10 3.12
C ALA A 319 -4.99 11.88 3.94
N ASP A 320 -5.07 10.66 3.40
CA ASP A 320 -4.51 9.45 4.01
C ASP A 320 -3.00 9.64 4.26
N MET A 321 -2.56 9.48 5.51
CA MET A 321 -1.17 9.71 5.90
C MET A 321 -0.15 8.80 5.19
N PHE A 322 -0.54 7.60 4.76
CA PHE A 322 0.31 6.74 3.93
C PHE A 322 0.45 7.29 2.52
N ALA A 323 -0.63 7.82 1.94
CA ALA A 323 -0.55 8.51 0.66
C ALA A 323 0.34 9.76 0.79
N ARG A 324 0.12 10.58 1.83
CA ARG A 324 0.96 11.76 2.15
C ARG A 324 2.45 11.41 2.23
N ALA A 325 2.78 10.30 2.91
CA ALA A 325 4.15 9.83 3.02
C ALA A 325 4.77 9.53 1.64
N GLN A 326 4.03 8.85 0.76
CA GLN A 326 4.53 8.52 -0.58
C GLN A 326 4.76 9.75 -1.45
N PHE A 327 3.94 10.78 -1.34
CA PHE A 327 4.11 12.03 -2.07
C PHE A 327 5.15 12.99 -1.45
N GLY A 328 5.77 12.61 -0.33
CA GLY A 328 6.84 13.39 0.30
C GLY A 328 6.36 14.47 1.28
N ASP A 329 5.06 14.51 1.58
CA ASP A 329 4.47 15.52 2.48
C ASP A 329 5.05 15.49 3.90
N LEU A 330 5.54 14.32 4.34
CA LEU A 330 6.14 14.08 5.66
C LEU A 330 7.68 14.14 5.62
N GLY A 331 8.25 14.58 4.51
CA GLY A 331 9.69 14.70 4.30
C GLY A 331 10.35 13.49 3.62
N PRO A 332 11.58 13.66 3.13
CA PRO A 332 12.26 12.70 2.24
C PRO A 332 12.58 11.36 2.90
N ASN A 333 12.91 11.37 4.20
CA ASN A 333 13.20 10.12 4.93
C ASN A 333 11.97 9.22 5.02
N ILE A 334 10.80 9.83 5.27
CA ILE A 334 9.53 9.10 5.36
C ILE A 334 9.09 8.63 3.97
N GLN A 335 9.28 9.44 2.94
CA GLN A 335 9.04 9.05 1.55
C GLN A 335 9.89 7.85 1.13
N LYS A 336 11.19 7.86 1.44
CA LYS A 336 12.12 6.75 1.16
C LYS A 336 11.67 5.45 1.84
N ALA A 337 11.14 5.54 3.05
CA ALA A 337 10.60 4.39 3.77
C ALA A 337 9.25 3.89 3.20
N ALA A 338 8.51 4.76 2.51
CA ALA A 338 7.28 4.44 1.81
C ALA A 338 7.50 3.90 0.37
N THR A 339 8.63 4.23 -0.26
CA THR A 339 8.98 3.87 -1.64
C THR A 339 8.77 2.39 -1.92
N ASN A 340 8.07 2.07 -3.01
CA ASN A 340 7.73 0.72 -3.45
C ASN A 340 7.05 -0.14 -2.36
N GLY A 341 6.44 0.49 -1.34
CA GLY A 341 5.86 -0.22 -0.20
C GLY A 341 6.89 -0.88 0.71
N LYS A 342 8.12 -0.34 0.82
CA LYS A 342 9.24 -0.91 1.60
C LYS A 342 8.83 -1.32 3.03
N PHE A 343 8.08 -0.50 3.75
CA PHE A 343 7.56 -0.83 5.10
C PHE A 343 6.66 -2.09 5.17
N VAL A 344 6.08 -2.55 4.05
CA VAL A 344 5.37 -3.83 3.95
C VAL A 344 6.28 -4.93 3.43
N ARG A 345 7.19 -4.59 2.51
CA ARG A 345 8.11 -5.52 1.83
C ARG A 345 9.26 -6.01 2.71
N GLN A 346 9.65 -5.21 3.70
CA GLN A 346 10.76 -5.50 4.61
C GLN A 346 10.63 -6.86 5.31
N ALA A 347 9.42 -7.31 5.63
CA ALA A 347 9.17 -8.66 6.11
C ALA A 347 8.54 -9.54 5.01
N PRO A 348 9.10 -10.72 4.71
CA PRO A 348 8.58 -11.59 3.64
C PRO A 348 7.20 -12.16 3.98
N THR A 349 6.86 -12.30 5.26
CA THR A 349 5.54 -12.77 5.72
C THR A 349 4.42 -11.78 5.39
N SER A 350 4.65 -10.47 5.50
CA SER A 350 3.70 -9.44 5.09
C SER A 350 3.63 -9.29 3.58
N TRP A 351 4.78 -9.29 2.89
CA TRP A 351 4.82 -9.14 1.44
C TRP A 351 4.14 -10.31 0.71
N ALA A 352 4.30 -11.53 1.22
CA ALA A 352 3.65 -12.71 0.67
C ALA A 352 2.12 -12.57 0.59
N GLN A 353 1.51 -12.04 1.65
CA GLN A 353 0.07 -11.81 1.76
C GLN A 353 -0.38 -10.62 0.93
N ARG A 354 0.42 -9.54 0.92
CA ARG A 354 0.15 -8.32 0.17
C ARG A 354 0.04 -8.59 -1.33
N ARG A 355 0.91 -9.41 -1.91
CA ARG A 355 0.86 -9.77 -3.35
C ARG A 355 -0.45 -10.48 -3.72
N VAL A 356 -0.92 -11.43 -2.91
CA VAL A 356 -2.19 -12.14 -3.16
C VAL A 356 -3.37 -11.18 -3.03
N MET A 357 -3.40 -10.33 -2.00
CA MET A 357 -4.44 -9.32 -1.82
C MET A 357 -4.55 -8.36 -3.03
N SER A 358 -3.42 -7.88 -3.55
CA SER A 358 -3.39 -7.00 -4.72
C SER A 358 -3.93 -7.66 -5.99
N ALA A 359 -3.74 -8.97 -6.17
CA ALA A 359 -4.35 -9.70 -7.28
C ALA A 359 -5.88 -9.73 -7.17
N LEU A 360 -6.42 -9.88 -5.96
CA LEU A 360 -7.87 -9.81 -5.72
C LEU A 360 -8.45 -8.41 -5.96
N ALA A 361 -7.66 -7.34 -5.79
CA ALA A 361 -8.11 -5.97 -6.03
C ALA A 361 -8.58 -5.73 -7.49
N VAL A 362 -8.05 -6.49 -8.45
CA VAL A 362 -8.45 -6.44 -9.86
C VAL A 362 -9.90 -6.91 -10.07
N ILE A 363 -10.36 -7.85 -9.25
CA ILE A 363 -11.71 -8.45 -9.37
C ILE A 363 -12.69 -7.95 -8.29
N GLN A 364 -12.27 -6.98 -7.48
CA GLN A 364 -13.04 -6.43 -6.36
C GLN A 364 -14.36 -5.78 -6.83
N ASN A 365 -14.31 -5.09 -7.97
CA ASN A 365 -15.37 -4.22 -8.48
C ASN A 365 -15.95 -4.75 -9.80
N GLY A 366 -17.19 -4.38 -10.10
CA GLY A 366 -17.85 -4.75 -11.36
C GLY A 366 -19.25 -4.15 -11.47
N ALA A 367 -19.88 -4.28 -12.63
CA ALA A 367 -21.28 -3.89 -12.83
C ALA A 367 -22.23 -4.94 -12.21
N PRO A 368 -23.41 -4.52 -11.72
CA PRO A 368 -24.47 -5.46 -11.34
C PRO A 368 -25.04 -6.17 -12.59
N ALA A 369 -25.67 -7.33 -12.37
CA ALA A 369 -26.47 -7.99 -13.39
C ALA A 369 -27.59 -7.07 -13.88
N SER A 370 -27.93 -7.14 -15.17
CA SER A 370 -28.94 -6.28 -15.79
C SER A 370 -30.36 -6.51 -15.26
N GLU A 371 -30.61 -7.70 -14.71
CA GLU A 371 -31.89 -8.08 -14.11
C GLU A 371 -31.71 -8.36 -12.62
N GLN A 372 -32.59 -7.78 -11.81
CA GLN A 372 -32.62 -8.02 -10.37
C GLN A 372 -33.41 -9.29 -10.07
N GLN A 373 -32.82 -10.18 -9.26
CA GLN A 373 -33.49 -11.38 -8.80
C GLN A 373 -34.62 -11.04 -7.82
N ALA A 374 -35.72 -11.80 -7.87
CA ALA A 374 -36.85 -11.62 -6.96
C ALA A 374 -36.56 -12.16 -5.55
N GLY A 375 -37.35 -11.75 -4.56
CA GLY A 375 -37.31 -12.31 -3.20
C GLY A 375 -36.49 -11.52 -2.18
N TYR A 376 -36.07 -10.30 -2.53
CA TYR A 376 -35.23 -9.42 -1.70
C TYR A 376 -35.95 -8.13 -1.27
N ASP A 377 -37.28 -8.14 -1.17
CA ASP A 377 -38.08 -6.97 -0.76
C ASP A 377 -38.13 -6.78 0.77
N ASP A 378 -37.67 -7.77 1.55
CA ASP A 378 -37.64 -7.74 3.02
C ASP A 378 -36.23 -7.40 3.54
N PRO A 379 -36.00 -6.18 4.03
CA PRO A 379 -34.68 -5.74 4.50
C PRO A 379 -34.15 -6.52 5.70
N GLU A 380 -35.02 -7.02 6.59
CA GLU A 380 -34.64 -7.79 7.79
C GLU A 380 -34.11 -9.16 7.38
N ARG A 381 -34.84 -9.84 6.48
CA ARG A 381 -34.40 -11.11 5.90
C ARG A 381 -33.08 -10.91 5.16
N ASN A 382 -32.96 -9.88 4.33
CA ASN A 382 -31.73 -9.58 3.58
C ASN A 382 -30.53 -9.37 4.51
N ALA A 383 -30.70 -8.58 5.58
CA ALA A 383 -29.67 -8.36 6.58
C ALA A 383 -29.22 -9.68 7.25
N ALA A 384 -30.15 -10.55 7.60
CA ALA A 384 -29.85 -11.85 8.18
C ALA A 384 -29.12 -12.78 7.19
N MET A 385 -29.49 -12.78 5.90
CA MET A 385 -28.80 -13.56 4.85
C MET A 385 -27.36 -13.09 4.66
N VAL A 386 -27.14 -11.77 4.58
CA VAL A 386 -25.81 -11.17 4.43
C VAL A 386 -24.92 -11.52 5.61
N LYS A 387 -25.43 -11.36 6.85
CA LYS A 387 -24.71 -11.74 8.07
C LYS A 387 -24.36 -13.22 8.05
N ALA A 388 -25.33 -14.10 7.78
CA ALA A 388 -25.11 -15.55 7.72
C ALA A 388 -24.01 -15.93 6.73
N ALA A 389 -24.05 -15.37 5.51
CA ALA A 389 -23.04 -15.63 4.50
C ALA A 389 -21.65 -15.10 4.90
N ALA A 390 -21.57 -13.91 5.48
CA ALA A 390 -20.32 -13.33 5.95
C ALA A 390 -19.67 -14.15 7.08
N TYR A 391 -20.45 -14.56 8.09
CA TYR A 391 -19.97 -15.44 9.16
C TYR A 391 -19.57 -16.82 8.64
N TRP A 392 -20.34 -17.39 7.71
CA TRP A 392 -20.02 -18.66 7.06
C TRP A 392 -18.71 -18.61 6.24
N LEU A 393 -18.45 -17.49 5.56
CA LEU A 393 -17.17 -17.23 4.88
C LEU A 393 -16.00 -17.04 5.87
N GLY A 394 -16.29 -16.71 7.13
CA GLY A 394 -15.31 -16.64 8.22
C GLY A 394 -15.03 -15.22 8.73
N ALA A 395 -16.01 -14.31 8.68
CA ALA A 395 -15.95 -13.05 9.41
C ALA A 395 -16.07 -13.28 10.93
N ASP A 396 -15.41 -12.45 11.73
CA ASP A 396 -15.48 -12.53 13.21
C ASP A 396 -16.61 -11.65 13.78
N ALA A 397 -16.88 -10.49 13.14
CA ALA A 397 -18.06 -9.67 13.42
C ALA A 397 -18.58 -8.99 12.15
N VAL A 398 -19.90 -8.83 12.07
CA VAL A 398 -20.60 -8.25 10.93
C VAL A 398 -21.74 -7.38 11.46
N GLY A 399 -21.81 -6.15 10.97
CA GLY A 399 -22.85 -5.19 11.32
C GLY A 399 -23.23 -4.37 10.10
N ILE A 400 -24.48 -3.93 10.07
CA ILE A 400 -25.07 -3.23 8.93
C ILE A 400 -25.55 -1.86 9.41
N SER A 401 -25.29 -0.82 8.64
CA SER A 401 -25.76 0.53 8.92
C SER A 401 -26.14 1.24 7.63
N ARG A 402 -26.77 2.41 7.77
CA ARG A 402 -26.73 3.41 6.70
C ARG A 402 -25.28 3.75 6.32
N CYS A 403 -25.09 4.24 5.10
CA CYS A 403 -23.84 4.78 4.58
C CYS A 403 -24.02 6.29 4.35
N PRO A 404 -23.74 7.15 5.35
CA PRO A 404 -23.95 8.58 5.21
C PRO A 404 -23.00 9.18 4.18
N GLU A 405 -23.40 10.25 3.49
CA GLU A 405 -22.56 10.90 2.48
C GLU A 405 -21.19 11.34 3.03
N TRP A 406 -21.15 11.83 4.27
CA TRP A 406 -19.92 12.26 4.94
C TRP A 406 -18.94 11.11 5.24
N SER A 407 -19.37 9.86 5.12
CA SER A 407 -18.48 8.69 5.23
C SER A 407 -17.65 8.46 3.97
N TYR A 408 -18.04 9.03 2.82
CA TYR A 408 -17.25 8.99 1.59
C TYR A 408 -16.14 10.04 1.61
N TYR A 409 -14.96 9.68 1.09
CA TYR A 409 -13.96 10.70 0.74
C TYR A 409 -14.55 11.70 -0.25
N SER A 410 -14.05 12.93 -0.29
CA SER A 410 -14.50 13.93 -1.27
C SER A 410 -14.00 13.61 -2.69
N HIS A 411 -12.78 13.08 -2.80
CA HIS A 411 -12.15 12.76 -4.08
C HIS A 411 -11.39 11.42 -4.01
N ASP A 412 -11.30 10.74 -5.14
CA ASP A 412 -10.65 9.44 -5.28
C ASP A 412 -9.11 9.53 -5.40
N ALA A 413 -8.47 8.42 -5.76
CA ALA A 413 -7.01 8.35 -5.93
C ALA A 413 -6.47 9.18 -7.13
N ARG A 414 -7.33 9.56 -8.06
CA ARG A 414 -7.03 10.36 -9.25
C ARG A 414 -7.34 11.85 -9.04
N GLY A 415 -7.93 12.19 -7.90
CA GLY A 415 -8.44 13.52 -7.63
C GLY A 415 -9.78 13.80 -8.31
N GLU A 416 -10.48 12.76 -8.80
CA GLU A 416 -11.84 12.89 -9.33
C GLU A 416 -12.83 12.98 -8.15
N GLU A 417 -13.83 13.86 -8.24
CA GLU A 417 -14.86 13.97 -7.21
C GLU A 417 -15.63 12.65 -7.06
N ILE A 418 -15.82 12.22 -5.81
CA ILE A 418 -16.67 11.08 -5.49
C ILE A 418 -18.08 11.63 -5.24
N VAL A 419 -19.05 11.19 -6.03
CA VAL A 419 -20.46 11.37 -5.68
C VAL A 419 -20.90 10.14 -4.90
N PRO A 420 -21.36 10.25 -3.64
CA PRO A 420 -21.85 9.10 -2.86
C PRO A 420 -22.92 8.33 -3.65
N TYR A 421 -22.73 7.02 -3.80
CA TYR A 421 -23.53 6.20 -4.73
C TYR A 421 -24.30 5.05 -4.07
N HIS A 422 -24.11 4.81 -2.77
CA HIS A 422 -24.86 3.83 -2.00
C HIS A 422 -25.21 4.39 -0.62
N ASP A 423 -26.34 3.96 -0.08
CA ASP A 423 -26.86 4.36 1.22
C ASP A 423 -26.82 3.24 2.27
N GLN A 424 -26.37 2.04 1.88
CA GLN A 424 -26.20 0.89 2.77
C GLN A 424 -24.72 0.54 2.94
N ALA A 425 -24.31 0.21 4.17
CA ALA A 425 -22.97 -0.24 4.50
C ALA A 425 -23.02 -1.54 5.32
N ILE A 426 -22.21 -2.52 4.92
CA ILE A 426 -21.99 -3.77 5.63
C ILE A 426 -20.55 -3.77 6.12
N SER A 427 -20.37 -3.53 7.41
CA SER A 427 -19.07 -3.53 8.08
C SER A 427 -18.70 -4.96 8.49
N VAL A 428 -17.54 -5.43 8.03
CA VAL A 428 -17.01 -6.76 8.33
C VAL A 428 -15.69 -6.61 9.08
N VAL A 429 -15.58 -7.31 10.20
CA VAL A 429 -14.41 -7.32 11.08
C VAL A 429 -13.74 -8.69 11.01
N VAL A 430 -12.41 -8.66 10.92
CA VAL A 430 -11.53 -9.83 11.00
C VAL A 430 -10.52 -9.63 12.13
N ASP A 431 -10.42 -10.60 13.03
CA ASP A 431 -9.45 -10.66 14.13
C ASP A 431 -8.03 -10.79 13.57
N GLN A 432 -7.08 -9.99 14.06
CA GLN A 432 -5.66 -10.05 13.70
C GLN A 432 -4.90 -11.26 14.31
N GLY A 433 -5.51 -11.95 15.28
CA GLY A 433 -5.02 -13.18 15.90
C GLY A 433 -4.37 -12.94 17.27
N PHE A 434 -5.01 -13.45 18.33
CA PHE A 434 -4.55 -13.32 19.72
C PHE A 434 -3.17 -13.96 19.94
N ASP A 435 -3.02 -15.25 19.62
CA ASP A 435 -1.82 -16.02 19.92
C ASP A 435 -0.55 -15.37 19.35
N THR A 436 -0.54 -14.98 18.07
CA THR A 436 0.61 -14.28 17.48
C THR A 436 0.89 -12.94 18.16
N MET A 437 -0.16 -12.18 18.53
CA MET A 437 0.01 -10.89 19.21
C MET A 437 0.60 -11.03 20.61
N GLU A 438 0.31 -12.12 21.32
CA GLU A 438 0.91 -12.43 22.62
C GLU A 438 2.42 -12.66 22.50
N GLY A 439 2.87 -13.31 21.44
CA GLY A 439 4.30 -13.51 21.18
C GLY A 439 5.05 -12.28 20.70
N ALA A 440 4.34 -11.25 20.23
CA ALA A 440 4.93 -10.09 19.58
C ALA A 440 5.19 -8.94 20.56
N SER A 441 6.12 -8.05 20.25
CA SER A 441 6.26 -6.72 20.87
C SER A 441 5.11 -5.77 20.46
N GLY A 442 4.47 -6.08 19.33
CA GLY A 442 3.48 -5.25 18.66
C GLY A 442 4.08 -4.30 17.62
N ASP A 443 5.40 -4.24 17.51
CA ASP A 443 6.16 -3.42 16.56
C ASP A 443 7.47 -4.10 16.12
N ASP A 444 7.47 -5.44 16.12
CA ASP A 444 8.54 -6.28 15.62
C ASP A 444 8.23 -6.77 14.18
N TRP A 445 8.97 -7.78 13.71
CA TRP A 445 8.91 -8.29 12.34
C TRP A 445 7.60 -8.99 11.95
N ILE A 446 6.69 -9.30 12.88
CA ILE A 446 5.39 -9.93 12.57
C ILE A 446 4.22 -8.94 12.54
N SER A 447 4.39 -7.73 13.09
CA SER A 447 3.34 -6.73 13.25
C SER A 447 2.60 -6.43 11.94
N CYS A 448 3.35 -6.15 10.86
CA CYS A 448 2.78 -5.89 9.55
C CYS A 448 1.99 -7.10 9.00
N ALA A 449 2.50 -8.32 9.21
CA ALA A 449 1.87 -9.54 8.73
C ALA A 449 0.51 -9.82 9.39
N GLN A 450 0.33 -9.46 10.67
CA GLN A 450 -0.97 -9.52 11.37
C GLN A 450 -2.02 -8.65 10.67
N SER A 451 -1.63 -7.43 10.27
CA SER A 451 -2.49 -6.54 9.50
C SER A 451 -2.79 -7.11 8.11
N MET A 452 -1.76 -7.52 7.36
CA MET A 452 -1.94 -8.03 5.98
C MET A 452 -2.81 -9.29 5.93
N ARG A 453 -2.72 -10.16 6.94
CA ARG A 453 -3.58 -11.34 7.08
C ARG A 453 -5.04 -10.97 7.14
N ALA A 454 -5.40 -10.07 8.05
CA ALA A 454 -6.77 -9.67 8.26
C ALA A 454 -7.33 -8.88 7.05
N TYR A 455 -6.49 -8.06 6.41
CA TYR A 455 -6.87 -7.37 5.18
C TYR A 455 -7.10 -8.30 3.99
N LEU A 456 -6.21 -9.28 3.76
CA LEU A 456 -6.38 -10.30 2.72
C LEU A 456 -7.67 -11.10 2.96
N ARG A 457 -7.90 -11.51 4.22
CA ARG A 457 -9.11 -12.25 4.57
C ARG A 457 -10.37 -11.45 4.27
N TYR A 458 -10.39 -10.17 4.65
CA TYR A 458 -11.51 -9.30 4.30
C TYR A 458 -11.65 -9.14 2.78
N ALA A 459 -10.56 -8.94 2.03
CA ALA A 459 -10.62 -8.77 0.58
C ALA A 459 -11.33 -9.96 -0.10
N LEU A 460 -11.13 -11.17 0.42
CA LEU A 460 -11.85 -12.35 -0.04
C LEU A 460 -13.33 -12.35 0.38
N ILE A 461 -13.63 -12.16 1.68
CA ILE A 461 -15.02 -12.16 2.20
C ILE A 461 -15.85 -11.06 1.54
N GLY A 462 -15.34 -9.84 1.60
CA GLY A 462 -15.98 -8.64 1.06
C GLY A 462 -16.15 -8.71 -0.45
N GLY A 463 -15.14 -9.22 -1.14
CA GLY A 463 -15.16 -9.42 -2.58
C GLY A 463 -16.21 -10.44 -3.05
N VAL A 464 -16.26 -11.62 -2.41
CA VAL A 464 -17.26 -12.66 -2.73
C VAL A 464 -18.68 -12.16 -2.46
N LEU A 465 -18.93 -11.51 -1.32
CA LEU A 465 -20.26 -10.97 -1.00
C LEU A 465 -20.68 -9.85 -1.95
N ALA A 466 -19.80 -8.90 -2.26
CA ALA A 466 -20.10 -7.84 -3.22
C ALA A 466 -20.36 -8.43 -4.62
N ARG A 467 -19.56 -9.42 -5.06
CA ARG A 467 -19.80 -10.14 -6.31
C ARG A 467 -21.14 -10.87 -6.32
N HIS A 468 -21.53 -11.46 -5.18
CA HIS A 468 -22.81 -12.14 -5.02
C HIS A 468 -24.00 -11.17 -5.13
N MET A 469 -23.94 -10.03 -4.44
CA MET A 469 -24.97 -8.97 -4.57
C MET A 469 -25.09 -8.47 -6.01
N ARG A 470 -23.95 -8.29 -6.70
CA ARG A 470 -23.94 -7.94 -8.13
C ARG A 470 -24.58 -9.00 -9.01
N SER A 471 -24.37 -10.30 -8.77
CA SER A 471 -25.09 -11.36 -9.52
C SER A 471 -26.59 -11.35 -9.27
N LEU A 472 -27.04 -10.87 -8.12
CA LEU A 472 -28.46 -10.72 -7.79
C LEU A 472 -29.08 -9.44 -8.37
N GLY A 473 -28.27 -8.60 -9.04
CA GLY A 473 -28.70 -7.35 -9.68
C GLY A 473 -28.58 -6.09 -8.81
N PHE A 474 -27.98 -6.19 -7.61
CA PHE A 474 -27.74 -5.03 -6.75
C PHE A 474 -26.35 -4.46 -7.00
N SER A 475 -26.24 -3.14 -7.15
CA SER A 475 -24.93 -2.49 -7.19
C SER A 475 -24.24 -2.73 -5.84
N ALA A 476 -22.98 -3.13 -5.87
CA ALA A 476 -22.20 -3.38 -4.66
C ALA A 476 -20.70 -3.20 -4.91
N ARG A 477 -20.03 -2.52 -3.98
CA ARG A 477 -18.58 -2.27 -3.99
C ARG A 477 -17.98 -2.70 -2.67
N SER A 478 -16.93 -3.53 -2.72
CA SER A 478 -16.11 -3.79 -1.55
C SER A 478 -15.09 -2.68 -1.39
N HIS A 479 -14.86 -2.21 -0.17
CA HIS A 479 -13.84 -1.22 0.18
C HIS A 479 -12.78 -1.91 1.05
N THR A 480 -11.62 -2.17 0.44
CA THR A 480 -10.48 -2.88 1.04
C THR A 480 -9.38 -1.91 1.48
N ALA A 481 -8.34 -2.41 2.15
CA ALA A 481 -7.15 -1.62 2.47
C ALA A 481 -6.30 -1.22 1.25
N THR A 482 -6.50 -1.89 0.11
CA THR A 482 -5.85 -1.55 -1.15
C THR A 482 -6.70 -0.62 -2.00
N ASP A 483 -8.02 -0.73 -1.97
CA ASP A 483 -8.92 0.14 -2.71
C ASP A 483 -10.24 0.35 -1.96
N GLY A 484 -10.43 1.57 -1.45
CA GLY A 484 -11.64 2.03 -0.77
C GLY A 484 -11.91 3.51 -1.07
N GLU A 485 -13.17 3.91 -0.90
CA GLU A 485 -13.70 5.27 -1.16
C GLU A 485 -14.49 5.81 0.02
N ILE A 486 -14.51 5.06 1.13
CA ILE A 486 -15.18 5.41 2.37
C ILE A 486 -14.23 5.33 3.56
N LEU A 487 -14.56 6.05 4.63
CA LEU A 487 -13.97 5.95 5.95
C LEU A 487 -14.67 4.84 6.72
N GLN A 488 -13.95 3.76 7.03
CA GLN A 488 -14.53 2.58 7.70
C GLN A 488 -14.91 2.83 9.17
N PRO A 489 -14.08 3.47 10.03
CA PRO A 489 -14.36 3.64 11.45
C PRO A 489 -15.78 4.13 11.80
N PRO A 490 -16.32 5.21 11.18
CA PRO A 490 -17.68 5.64 11.49
C PRO A 490 -18.75 4.59 11.17
N LEU A 491 -18.55 3.78 10.13
CA LEU A 491 -19.50 2.73 9.75
C LEU A 491 -19.47 1.54 10.72
N LEU A 492 -18.33 1.27 11.37
CA LEU A 492 -18.27 0.29 12.47
C LEU A 492 -19.04 0.78 13.70
N LEU A 493 -18.93 2.08 14.00
CA LEU A 493 -19.64 2.72 15.11
C LEU A 493 -21.16 2.69 14.88
N LEU A 494 -21.61 3.12 13.70
CA LEU A 494 -23.02 3.13 13.32
C LEU A 494 -23.63 1.72 13.27
N ALA A 495 -22.86 0.74 12.81
CA ALA A 495 -23.27 -0.67 12.78
C ALA A 495 -23.24 -1.36 14.16
N GLY A 496 -22.87 -0.64 15.24
CA GLY A 496 -22.82 -1.19 16.59
C GLY A 496 -21.80 -2.33 16.77
N LEU A 497 -20.66 -2.23 16.08
CA LEU A 497 -19.55 -3.19 16.20
C LEU A 497 -18.49 -2.76 17.23
N GLY A 498 -18.61 -1.55 17.77
CA GLY A 498 -17.69 -1.05 18.78
C GLY A 498 -17.98 0.40 19.15
N GLU A 499 -17.14 0.94 20.03
CA GLU A 499 -17.19 2.34 20.48
C GLU A 499 -15.86 3.04 20.19
N VAL A 500 -15.88 4.38 20.16
CA VAL A 500 -14.66 5.20 20.07
C VAL A 500 -13.77 4.93 21.28
N SER A 501 -12.48 4.70 21.04
CA SER A 501 -11.50 4.36 22.08
C SER A 501 -10.41 5.41 22.20
N ARG A 502 -9.67 5.40 23.33
CA ARG A 502 -8.51 6.29 23.54
C ARG A 502 -7.41 6.12 22.49
N ILE A 503 -7.31 4.96 21.85
CA ILE A 503 -6.35 4.72 20.77
C ILE A 503 -6.54 5.74 19.63
N GLY A 504 -7.77 6.26 19.47
CA GLY A 504 -8.13 7.30 18.52
C GLY A 504 -8.84 6.70 17.32
N GLU A 505 -8.11 6.49 16.22
CA GLU A 505 -8.68 6.04 14.94
C GLU A 505 -9.04 4.53 14.91
N VAL A 506 -9.21 3.91 16.08
CA VAL A 506 -9.59 2.50 16.24
C VAL A 506 -10.88 2.42 17.04
N ILE A 507 -11.94 1.95 16.38
CA ILE A 507 -13.18 1.54 17.04
C ILE A 507 -12.93 0.21 17.76
N LEU A 508 -13.14 0.19 19.06
CA LEU A 508 -12.84 -0.97 19.90
C LEU A 508 -14.08 -1.86 20.02
N ASN A 509 -13.91 -3.14 19.68
CA ASN A 509 -14.97 -4.13 19.75
C ASN A 509 -15.07 -4.75 21.17
N PRO A 510 -16.28 -4.99 21.70
CA PRO A 510 -16.49 -5.50 23.06
C PRO A 510 -15.91 -6.91 23.33
N PHE A 511 -15.72 -7.73 22.28
CA PHE A 511 -15.26 -9.12 22.42
C PHE A 511 -13.82 -9.31 21.94
N LEU A 512 -13.46 -8.68 20.82
CA LEU A 512 -12.12 -8.75 20.21
C LEU A 512 -11.17 -7.66 20.73
N GLY A 513 -11.69 -6.68 21.48
CA GLY A 513 -10.96 -5.48 21.82
C GLY A 513 -10.58 -4.70 20.57
N PRO A 514 -9.41 -4.03 20.56
CA PRO A 514 -8.93 -3.33 19.37
C PRO A 514 -8.19 -4.25 18.37
N ARG A 515 -8.15 -5.58 18.58
CA ARG A 515 -7.37 -6.57 17.81
C ARG A 515 -7.99 -6.90 16.44
N LEU A 516 -8.41 -5.89 15.69
CA LEU A 516 -9.20 -6.09 14.48
C LEU A 516 -8.64 -5.33 13.28
N LYS A 517 -8.98 -5.82 12.09
CA LYS A 517 -9.08 -5.00 10.89
C LYS A 517 -10.50 -5.09 10.37
N SER A 518 -10.89 -4.06 9.65
CA SER A 518 -12.19 -3.99 9.02
C SER A 518 -12.09 -3.87 7.51
N GLY A 519 -13.21 -4.14 6.87
CA GLY A 519 -13.55 -3.57 5.59
C GLY A 519 -15.07 -3.43 5.48
N VAL A 520 -15.51 -2.73 4.44
CA VAL A 520 -16.92 -2.39 4.26
C VAL A 520 -17.37 -2.72 2.85
N ILE A 521 -18.57 -3.26 2.70
CA ILE A 521 -19.28 -3.33 1.42
C ILE A 521 -20.34 -2.25 1.41
N THR A 522 -20.38 -1.41 0.38
CA THR A 522 -21.54 -0.53 0.15
C THR A 522 -22.41 -1.13 -0.95
N THR A 523 -23.74 -0.99 -0.85
CA THR A 523 -24.66 -1.61 -1.81
C THR A 523 -26.00 -0.86 -1.93
N SER A 524 -26.70 -1.11 -3.04
CA SER A 524 -28.11 -0.73 -3.24
C SER A 524 -29.12 -1.79 -2.75
N MET A 525 -28.66 -2.95 -2.24
CA MET A 525 -29.56 -3.97 -1.68
C MET A 525 -30.24 -3.42 -0.42
N PRO A 526 -31.58 -3.47 -0.30
CA PRO A 526 -32.26 -2.96 0.90
C PRO A 526 -31.93 -3.85 2.11
N LEU A 527 -31.46 -3.24 3.20
CA LEU A 527 -31.02 -3.95 4.40
C LEU A 527 -31.53 -3.25 5.66
N ALA A 528 -31.98 -4.03 6.65
CA ALA A 528 -32.23 -3.53 7.99
C ALA A 528 -30.90 -3.19 8.68
N HIS A 529 -30.90 -2.09 9.45
CA HIS A 529 -29.69 -1.59 10.11
C HIS A 529 -29.62 -2.09 11.56
N ASP A 530 -28.40 -2.43 11.98
CA ASP A 530 -28.05 -2.51 13.38
C ASP A 530 -28.06 -1.12 14.01
N ARG A 531 -28.06 -1.10 15.35
CA ARG A 531 -27.94 0.13 16.14
C ARG A 531 -26.59 0.22 16.84
N PRO A 532 -26.06 1.43 17.06
CA PRO A 532 -24.91 1.65 17.92
C PRO A 532 -25.02 0.96 19.29
N ILE A 533 -23.88 0.71 19.92
CA ILE A 533 -23.80 0.04 21.22
C ILE A 533 -23.23 0.96 22.29
N ASP A 534 -23.59 0.67 23.53
CA ASP A 534 -22.97 1.22 24.74
C ASP A 534 -22.58 0.05 25.64
N PHE A 535 -21.28 -0.22 25.73
CA PHE A 535 -20.71 -1.22 26.62
C PHE A 535 -19.79 -0.57 27.66
N GLY A 536 -20.01 0.71 27.98
CA GLY A 536 -19.27 1.42 29.02
C GLY A 536 -17.84 1.79 28.64
N LEU A 537 -17.46 1.72 27.36
CA LEU A 537 -16.08 1.96 26.95
C LEU A 537 -15.60 3.39 27.25
N GLN A 538 -16.49 4.37 27.14
CA GLN A 538 -16.13 5.78 27.37
C GLN A 538 -15.56 5.98 28.78
N ALA A 539 -16.28 5.50 29.80
CA ALA A 539 -15.83 5.56 31.19
C ALA A 539 -14.55 4.72 31.42
N PHE A 540 -14.41 3.59 30.73
CA PHE A 540 -13.22 2.75 30.83
C PHE A 540 -11.98 3.46 30.28
N CYS A 541 -12.08 4.02 29.07
CA CYS A 541 -10.98 4.73 28.42
C CYS A 541 -10.62 6.04 29.15
N GLU A 542 -11.60 6.76 29.70
CA GLU A 542 -11.35 7.94 30.55
C GLU A 542 -10.47 7.60 31.76
N SER A 543 -10.60 6.39 32.31
CA SER A 543 -9.84 5.91 33.47
C SER A 543 -8.53 5.21 33.13
N CYS A 544 -8.26 4.89 31.86
CA CYS A 544 -7.16 4.03 31.43
C CYS A 544 -6.27 4.70 30.38
N ASN A 545 -4.98 4.83 30.69
CA ASN A 545 -3.96 5.39 29.79
C ASN A 545 -2.97 4.35 29.23
N LYS A 546 -3.24 3.04 29.39
CA LYS A 546 -2.28 1.99 29.00
C LYS A 546 -1.86 2.05 27.53
N CYS A 547 -2.78 2.26 26.59
CA CYS A 547 -2.41 2.40 25.18
C CYS A 547 -1.56 3.66 24.90
N ALA A 548 -1.80 4.76 25.62
CA ALA A 548 -1.02 5.99 25.51
C ALA A 548 0.39 5.81 26.08
N ARG A 549 0.49 5.23 27.29
CA ARG A 549 1.74 4.90 27.98
C ARG A 549 2.63 3.98 27.17
N GLU A 550 2.04 2.98 26.52
CA GLU A 550 2.78 1.96 25.76
C GLU A 550 3.05 2.34 24.31
N CYS A 551 2.62 3.53 23.85
CA CYS A 551 2.82 4.00 22.48
C CYS A 551 4.29 4.41 22.26
N PRO A 552 5.07 3.71 21.41
CA PRO A 552 6.49 4.01 21.25
C PRO A 552 6.78 5.40 20.68
N SER A 553 5.85 5.95 19.91
CA SER A 553 5.98 7.27 19.29
C SER A 553 5.33 8.40 20.09
N GLY A 554 4.69 8.09 21.23
CA GLY A 554 3.93 9.06 22.01
C GLY A 554 2.79 9.74 21.24
N ALA A 555 2.17 9.04 20.28
CA ALA A 555 1.14 9.61 19.40
C ALA A 555 -0.28 9.60 20.00
N ILE A 556 -0.52 8.80 21.04
CA ILE A 556 -1.85 8.64 21.65
C ILE A 556 -1.98 9.59 22.84
N THR A 557 -3.08 10.31 22.90
CA THR A 557 -3.35 11.30 23.95
C THR A 557 -3.72 10.65 25.30
N ALA A 558 -3.12 11.14 26.37
CA ALA A 558 -3.54 10.89 27.76
C ALA A 558 -4.65 11.85 28.22
N GLY A 559 -5.01 12.83 27.39
CA GLY A 559 -5.98 13.88 27.67
C GLY A 559 -7.45 13.49 27.46
N PRO A 560 -8.36 14.50 27.46
CA PRO A 560 -9.79 14.30 27.25
C PRO A 560 -10.14 14.03 25.77
N LYS A 561 -11.40 13.69 25.51
CA LYS A 561 -11.99 13.74 24.16
C LYS A 561 -12.19 15.19 23.73
N LEU A 562 -11.99 15.45 22.45
CA LEU A 562 -12.15 16.77 21.84
C LEU A 562 -12.87 16.65 20.49
N MET A 563 -13.41 17.76 19.99
CA MET A 563 -14.09 17.81 18.70
C MET A 563 -13.09 17.92 17.55
N PHE A 564 -13.22 17.04 16.57
CA PHE A 564 -12.42 17.02 15.34
C PHE A 564 -13.34 16.76 14.15
N ASN A 565 -13.40 17.71 13.20
CA ASN A 565 -14.18 17.58 11.96
C ASN A 565 -15.66 17.22 12.20
N GLY A 566 -16.27 17.86 13.20
CA GLY A 566 -17.68 17.67 13.54
C GLY A 566 -17.98 16.47 14.45
N TYR A 567 -16.98 15.69 14.90
CA TYR A 567 -17.21 14.56 15.81
C TYR A 567 -16.26 14.54 17.01
N GLU A 568 -16.71 13.95 18.10
CA GLU A 568 -15.98 13.81 19.36
C GLU A 568 -15.05 12.59 19.34
N ILE A 569 -13.76 12.77 19.66
CA ILE A 569 -12.75 11.70 19.62
C ILE A 569 -11.55 11.98 20.55
N TRP A 570 -10.86 10.92 20.98
CA TRP A 570 -9.46 11.03 21.43
C TRP A 570 -8.53 11.08 20.22
N LYS A 571 -8.34 12.25 19.63
CA LYS A 571 -7.56 12.35 18.39
C LYS A 571 -6.07 12.08 18.66
N SER A 572 -5.53 11.06 17.99
CA SER A 572 -4.09 10.76 17.99
C SER A 572 -3.32 11.66 17.02
N ASP A 573 -2.02 11.86 17.30
CA ASP A 573 -1.07 12.48 16.35
C ASP A 573 -0.75 11.48 15.22
N SER A 574 -1.57 11.53 14.17
CA SER A 574 -1.46 10.61 13.02
C SER A 574 -0.14 10.78 12.25
N GLN A 575 0.52 11.96 12.31
CA GLN A 575 1.83 12.16 11.70
C GLN A 575 2.90 11.36 12.47
N ARG A 576 2.98 11.49 13.80
CA ARG A 576 3.93 10.72 14.63
C ARG A 576 3.72 9.22 14.50
N CYS A 577 2.46 8.77 14.53
CA CYS A 577 2.12 7.35 14.36
C CYS A 577 2.58 6.84 12.99
N THR A 578 2.31 7.59 11.92
CA THR A 578 2.70 7.21 10.55
C THR A 578 4.22 7.19 10.39
N ASN A 579 4.92 8.22 10.86
CA ASN A 579 6.39 8.27 10.84
C ASN A 579 6.98 7.03 11.48
N TYR A 580 6.58 6.73 12.73
CA TYR A 580 7.08 5.56 13.44
C TYR A 580 6.75 4.25 12.72
N ARG A 581 5.53 4.09 12.21
CA ARG A 581 5.13 2.86 11.50
C ARG A 581 5.96 2.64 10.23
N LEU A 582 6.32 3.70 9.52
CA LEU A 582 7.10 3.61 8.29
C LEU A 582 8.60 3.40 8.55
N THR A 583 9.13 3.94 9.65
CA THR A 583 10.57 3.93 9.94
C THR A 583 10.96 3.15 11.19
N VAL A 584 10.09 2.25 11.68
CA VAL A 584 10.32 1.50 12.92
C VAL A 584 11.66 0.75 12.84
N PRO A 585 12.59 1.01 13.77
CA PRO A 585 13.81 0.22 13.84
C PRO A 585 13.50 -1.16 14.41
N GLY A 586 14.04 -2.22 13.82
CA GLY A 586 13.94 -3.58 14.36
C GLY A 586 12.54 -4.21 14.31
N GLY A 587 11.74 -3.84 13.31
CA GLY A 587 10.44 -4.42 13.05
C GLY A 587 9.83 -3.95 11.73
N ALA A 588 8.58 -4.34 11.48
CA ALA A 588 7.83 -3.90 10.31
C ALA A 588 6.44 -3.40 10.73
N MET A 589 6.23 -2.08 10.63
CA MET A 589 5.02 -1.39 11.11
C MET A 589 4.81 -1.52 12.64
N CYS A 590 3.71 -0.94 13.14
CA CYS A 590 3.35 -0.99 14.56
C CYS A 590 1.84 -1.17 14.73
N GLY A 591 1.49 -2.00 15.72
CA GLY A 591 0.16 -2.26 16.25
C GLY A 591 0.17 -2.44 17.77
N ARG A 592 1.19 -1.95 18.47
CA ARG A 592 1.41 -2.16 19.91
C ARG A 592 0.25 -1.69 20.80
N CYS A 593 -0.43 -0.61 20.42
CA CYS A 593 -1.61 -0.12 21.13
C CYS A 593 -2.75 -1.16 21.20
N MET A 594 -2.84 -2.06 20.20
CA MET A 594 -3.82 -3.14 20.22
C MET A 594 -3.41 -4.25 21.19
N LYS A 595 -2.12 -4.61 21.19
CA LYS A 595 -1.54 -5.64 22.07
C LYS A 595 -1.74 -5.31 23.54
N THR A 596 -1.45 -4.07 23.94
CA THR A 596 -1.39 -3.68 25.35
C THR A 596 -2.75 -3.25 25.93
N CYS A 597 -3.80 -3.18 25.11
CA CYS A 597 -5.12 -2.81 25.59
C CYS A 597 -5.69 -3.89 26.52
N PRO A 598 -6.27 -3.54 27.69
CA PRO A 598 -6.91 -4.51 28.60
C PRO A 598 -8.08 -5.31 27.98
N TRP A 599 -8.63 -4.82 26.86
CA TRP A 599 -9.70 -5.50 26.12
C TRP A 599 -9.19 -6.55 25.12
N ASN A 600 -7.86 -6.64 24.92
CA ASN A 600 -7.22 -7.67 24.10
C ASN A 600 -7.17 -9.01 24.87
N LEU A 601 -8.31 -9.69 24.94
CA LEU A 601 -8.49 -10.91 25.74
C LEU A 601 -8.43 -12.18 24.86
N GLU A 602 -8.16 -13.32 25.49
CA GLU A 602 -8.08 -14.63 24.81
C GLU A 602 -9.48 -15.20 24.48
N GLY A 603 -10.50 -14.81 25.25
CA GLY A 603 -11.86 -15.33 25.16
C GLY A 603 -12.13 -16.50 26.12
N LEU A 604 -11.44 -16.55 27.26
CA LEU A 604 -11.60 -17.60 28.26
C LEU A 604 -12.88 -17.39 29.08
N MET A 605 -13.47 -18.48 29.57
CA MET A 605 -14.60 -18.39 30.51
C MET A 605 -14.22 -17.64 31.80
N VAL A 606 -12.96 -17.76 32.26
CA VAL A 606 -12.46 -17.08 33.46
C VAL A 606 -12.31 -15.57 33.29
N GLU A 607 -12.24 -15.07 32.05
CA GLU A 607 -12.22 -13.63 31.74
C GLU A 607 -13.64 -13.03 31.74
N GLY A 608 -14.68 -13.87 31.79
CA GLY A 608 -16.09 -13.46 31.79
C GLY A 608 -16.44 -12.42 32.87
N PRO A 609 -16.08 -12.64 34.15
CA PRO A 609 -16.31 -11.67 35.22
C PRO A 609 -15.62 -10.32 35.00
N PHE A 610 -14.38 -10.31 34.49
CA PHE A 610 -13.66 -9.08 34.15
C PHE A 610 -14.43 -8.30 33.08
N ARG A 611 -14.76 -8.97 31.97
CA ARG A 611 -15.49 -8.35 30.85
C ARG A 611 -16.84 -7.81 31.29
N TRP A 612 -17.61 -8.60 32.06
CA TRP A 612 -18.90 -8.17 32.58
C TRP A 612 -18.78 -6.93 33.47
N MET A 613 -17.82 -6.91 34.39
CA MET A 613 -17.59 -5.75 35.27
C MET A 613 -17.14 -4.52 34.48
N ALA A 614 -16.22 -4.68 33.53
CA ALA A 614 -15.76 -3.61 32.65
C ALA A 614 -16.90 -2.99 31.83
N MET A 615 -17.88 -3.80 31.42
CA MET A 615 -19.03 -3.35 30.63
C MET A 615 -20.16 -2.72 31.45
N ASN A 616 -20.39 -3.21 32.68
CA ASN A 616 -21.61 -2.90 33.43
C ASN A 616 -21.35 -2.05 34.69
N VAL A 617 -20.09 -1.89 35.12
CA VAL A 617 -19.73 -1.18 36.36
C VAL A 617 -18.66 -0.11 36.06
N PRO A 618 -19.05 1.06 35.54
CA PRO A 618 -18.10 2.13 35.17
C PRO A 618 -17.13 2.52 36.30
N GLN A 619 -17.59 2.50 37.56
CA GLN A 619 -16.74 2.85 38.71
C GLN A 619 -15.60 1.86 38.95
N ALA A 620 -15.65 0.65 38.37
CA ALA A 620 -14.59 -0.35 38.49
C ALA A 620 -13.42 -0.09 37.52
N ALA A 621 -13.58 0.74 36.50
CA ALA A 621 -12.58 0.93 35.45
C ALA A 621 -11.17 1.29 35.94
N PRO A 622 -10.96 2.24 36.88
CA PRO A 622 -9.62 2.54 37.38
C PRO A 622 -8.94 1.35 38.06
N TRP A 623 -9.72 0.54 38.78
CA TRP A 623 -9.21 -0.66 39.46
C TRP A 623 -8.91 -1.77 38.46
N LEU A 624 -9.80 -2.01 37.49
CA LEU A 624 -9.61 -3.01 36.43
C LEU A 624 -8.37 -2.71 35.58
N ALA A 625 -8.15 -1.43 35.22
CA ALA A 625 -6.96 -1.02 34.49
C ALA A 625 -5.66 -1.29 35.26
N ARG A 626 -5.65 -1.02 36.58
CA ARG A 626 -4.49 -1.33 37.45
C ARG A 626 -4.29 -2.84 37.63
N MET A 627 -5.38 -3.60 37.74
CA MET A 627 -5.33 -5.05 37.84
C MET A 627 -4.70 -5.68 36.59
N ASP A 628 -5.03 -5.18 35.40
CA ASP A 628 -4.45 -5.65 34.13
C ASP A 628 -2.92 -5.49 34.08
N ASP A 629 -2.40 -4.37 34.60
CA ASP A 629 -0.95 -4.17 34.77
C ASP A 629 -0.33 -5.12 35.80
N TRP A 630 -1.01 -5.34 36.94
CA TRP A 630 -0.54 -6.25 37.99
C TRP A 630 -0.45 -7.71 37.52
N VAL A 631 -1.41 -8.17 36.72
CA VAL A 631 -1.39 -9.50 36.09
C VAL A 631 -0.32 -9.60 34.99
N GLY A 632 0.17 -8.46 34.49
CA GLY A 632 1.21 -8.40 33.47
C GLY A 632 0.69 -8.66 32.05
N HIS A 633 -0.59 -8.41 31.79
CA HIS A 633 -1.13 -8.47 30.43
C HIS A 633 -0.43 -7.46 29.51
N GLY A 634 -0.17 -7.87 28.27
CA GLY A 634 0.60 -7.10 27.29
C GLY A 634 2.10 -7.36 27.32
N ARG A 635 2.61 -8.26 28.17
CA ARG A 635 3.99 -8.77 28.09
C ARG A 635 4.18 -9.69 26.88
N ILE A 636 5.42 -9.98 26.54
CA ILE A 636 5.75 -10.93 25.47
C ILE A 636 5.67 -12.36 26.02
N ASN A 637 4.98 -13.24 25.31
CA ASN A 637 4.98 -14.68 25.57
C ASN A 637 5.87 -15.41 24.55
N PRO A 638 7.11 -15.81 24.90
CA PRO A 638 8.03 -16.46 23.96
C PRO A 638 7.50 -17.75 23.34
N VAL A 639 6.60 -18.49 24.01
CA VAL A 639 5.98 -19.71 23.48
C VAL A 639 5.18 -19.43 22.19
N LYS A 640 4.73 -18.19 22.04
CA LYS A 640 3.93 -17.73 20.91
C LYS A 640 4.74 -17.08 19.79
N LYS A 641 6.04 -16.86 19.99
CA LYS A 641 6.94 -16.39 18.92
C LYS A 641 7.29 -17.56 18.00
N TRP A 642 6.70 -17.56 16.80
CA TRP A 642 6.86 -18.64 15.81
C TRP A 642 7.53 -18.20 14.50
N TRP A 643 7.64 -16.90 14.26
CA TRP A 643 8.21 -16.35 13.04
C TRP A 643 9.73 -16.19 13.17
N TRP A 644 10.38 -16.16 12.01
CA TRP A 644 11.76 -15.73 11.91
C TRP A 644 11.81 -14.21 11.72
N ASP A 645 12.75 -13.57 12.41
CA ASP A 645 13.04 -12.14 12.26
C ASP A 645 13.80 -11.94 10.95
N LEU A 646 13.09 -11.91 9.82
CA LEU A 646 13.65 -11.75 8.47
C LEU A 646 13.48 -10.32 7.97
N GLU A 647 14.58 -9.71 7.53
CA GLU A 647 14.63 -8.37 6.94
C GLU A 647 15.12 -8.42 5.49
N GLU A 648 14.49 -7.64 4.62
CA GLU A 648 14.94 -7.40 3.25
C GLU A 648 16.31 -6.70 3.22
N GLN A 649 17.25 -7.25 2.44
CA GLN A 649 18.59 -6.71 2.21
C GLN A 649 18.64 -5.86 0.93
N ASP A 650 19.74 -5.14 0.72
CA ASP A 650 19.91 -4.24 -0.44
C ASP A 650 19.91 -4.98 -1.79
N ASP A 651 20.31 -6.26 -1.82
CA ASP A 651 20.24 -7.12 -3.01
C ASP A 651 18.85 -7.73 -3.26
N GLY A 652 17.87 -7.43 -2.40
CA GLY A 652 16.51 -7.95 -2.43
C GLY A 652 16.34 -9.35 -1.82
N SER A 653 17.39 -9.96 -1.27
CA SER A 653 17.29 -11.17 -0.46
C SER A 653 16.68 -10.87 0.91
N TYR A 654 16.35 -11.92 1.67
CA TYR A 654 15.92 -11.79 3.06
C TYR A 654 16.93 -12.46 3.98
N SER A 655 17.19 -11.89 5.16
CA SER A 655 18.17 -12.44 6.10
C SER A 655 17.68 -12.36 7.54
N THR A 656 18.06 -13.36 8.35
CA THR A 656 17.93 -13.33 9.81
C THR A 656 19.00 -12.47 10.49
N ASP A 657 19.99 -11.98 9.74
CA ASP A 657 21.01 -11.05 10.24
C ASP A 657 20.44 -9.63 10.33
N VAL A 658 19.44 -9.46 11.20
CA VAL A 658 18.76 -8.18 11.42
C VAL A 658 19.57 -7.30 12.36
N ALA A 659 19.60 -5.99 12.09
CA ALA A 659 20.34 -5.05 12.92
C ALA A 659 19.78 -4.95 14.36
N SER A 660 18.46 -5.11 14.52
CA SER A 660 17.77 -5.10 15.81
C SER A 660 16.42 -5.80 15.75
N VAL A 661 15.88 -6.15 16.92
CA VAL A 661 14.52 -6.70 17.07
C VAL A 661 13.86 -6.02 18.26
N ASN A 662 12.70 -5.40 18.07
CA ASN A 662 11.93 -4.83 19.17
C ASN A 662 11.41 -5.93 20.10
N GLN A 663 11.68 -5.80 21.40
CA GLN A 663 11.19 -6.69 22.47
C GLN A 663 10.75 -5.85 23.67
N ARG A 664 9.67 -5.08 23.49
CA ARG A 664 9.23 -4.09 24.49
C ARG A 664 8.35 -4.71 25.57
N GLU A 665 8.84 -4.71 26.80
CA GLU A 665 8.04 -4.99 27.99
C GLU A 665 7.03 -3.86 28.30
N ILE A 666 6.08 -4.12 29.21
CA ILE A 666 5.14 -3.09 29.69
C ILE A 666 5.85 -2.08 30.61
N GLN A 667 5.51 -0.80 30.49
CA GLN A 667 6.16 0.30 31.19
C GLN A 667 5.34 0.76 32.40
N THR A 668 5.19 -0.08 33.42
CA THR A 668 4.33 0.21 34.59
C THR A 668 4.78 1.41 35.42
N ASP A 669 6.05 1.80 35.32
CA ASP A 669 6.64 2.91 36.09
C ASP A 669 6.59 4.26 35.35
N LEU A 670 6.14 4.28 34.09
CA LEU A 670 6.03 5.51 33.30
C LEU A 670 4.78 6.31 33.71
N ASP A 671 4.99 7.45 34.36
CA ASP A 671 3.95 8.43 34.69
C ASP A 671 3.70 9.38 33.51
N LEU A 672 2.75 9.01 32.64
CA LEU A 672 2.38 9.82 31.47
C LEU A 672 1.35 10.88 31.84
N LYS A 673 1.73 12.15 31.71
CA LYS A 673 0.86 13.31 31.97
C LYS A 673 0.43 13.99 30.67
N TYR A 674 -0.80 14.52 30.66
CA TYR A 674 -1.37 15.16 29.47
C TYR A 674 -0.70 16.50 29.18
N GLU A 675 -0.44 17.29 30.22
CA GLU A 675 0.21 18.60 30.15
C GLU A 675 1.63 18.55 29.56
N ASP A 676 2.29 17.39 29.62
CA ASP A 676 3.63 17.17 29.06
C ASP A 676 3.58 16.72 27.58
N GLN A 677 2.38 16.49 27.01
CA GLN A 677 2.23 16.05 25.63
C GLN A 677 2.03 17.22 24.66
N THR A 678 2.94 17.36 23.70
CA THR A 678 2.71 18.15 22.49
C THR A 678 2.21 17.23 21.38
N LEU A 679 0.97 17.41 20.92
CA LEU A 679 0.33 16.64 19.86
C LEU A 679 -0.08 17.55 18.70
N ALA A 680 -0.09 16.99 17.49
CA ALA A 680 -0.48 17.68 16.27
C ALA A 680 -1.67 16.97 15.59
N VAL A 681 -2.61 17.74 15.03
CA VAL A 681 -3.76 17.21 14.26
C VAL A 681 -3.98 17.96 12.96
N TYR A 682 -4.54 17.25 11.98
CA TYR A 682 -4.73 17.74 10.61
C TYR A 682 -6.23 17.73 10.27
N PRO A 683 -7.00 18.71 10.78
CA PRO A 683 -8.41 18.84 10.46
C PRO A 683 -8.63 19.24 9.01
N ALA A 684 -9.90 19.33 8.59
CA ALA A 684 -10.27 19.67 7.23
C ALA A 684 -9.58 20.92 6.64
N PRO A 685 -9.42 22.05 7.37
CA PRO A 685 -8.66 23.21 6.88
C PRO A 685 -7.16 22.96 6.60
N LEU A 686 -6.58 21.88 7.14
CA LEU A 686 -5.18 21.48 6.93
C LEU A 686 -5.05 20.23 6.06
N ALA A 687 -6.15 19.77 5.45
CA ALA A 687 -6.14 18.64 4.52
C ALA A 687 -5.52 19.05 3.17
N PRO A 688 -4.84 18.13 2.46
CA PRO A 688 -4.25 18.42 1.16
C PRO A 688 -5.32 18.61 0.07
N HIS A 689 -4.92 19.19 -1.05
CA HIS A 689 -5.69 19.14 -2.30
C HIS A 689 -5.88 17.68 -2.78
N PRO A 690 -6.86 17.37 -3.65
CA PRO A 690 -7.16 16.00 -4.07
C PRO A 690 -6.16 15.42 -5.08
N TYR A 691 -5.38 16.27 -5.75
CA TYR A 691 -4.54 15.89 -6.87
C TYR A 691 -3.27 15.14 -6.46
N PRO A 692 -2.73 14.24 -7.32
CA PRO A 692 -1.54 13.44 -7.04
C PRO A 692 -0.25 14.28 -7.19
N SER A 693 -0.11 15.26 -6.31
CA SER A 693 1.04 16.17 -6.21
C SER A 693 1.46 16.31 -4.73
N PRO A 694 2.72 16.66 -4.42
CA PRO A 694 3.15 16.94 -3.06
C PRO A 694 2.38 18.09 -2.39
N PHE A 695 2.09 17.96 -1.10
CA PHE A 695 1.47 18.96 -0.24
C PHE A 695 2.06 18.88 1.17
N ILE A 696 3.16 19.62 1.37
CA ILE A 696 3.98 19.56 2.59
C ILE A 696 3.15 19.85 3.84
N MET A 697 3.38 19.04 4.89
CA MET A 697 2.70 19.19 6.18
C MET A 697 3.29 20.33 6.99
N ASP A 698 2.41 21.21 7.47
CA ASP A 698 2.76 22.20 8.49
C ASP A 698 2.45 21.63 9.87
N ARG A 699 3.51 21.29 10.63
CA ARG A 699 3.37 20.68 11.95
C ARG A 699 3.02 21.70 13.03
N GLU A 700 3.56 22.91 12.97
CA GLU A 700 3.28 23.95 13.97
C GLU A 700 1.81 24.37 13.91
N ARG A 701 1.28 24.62 12.71
CA ARG A 701 -0.17 24.87 12.54
C ARG A 701 -1.03 23.71 12.99
N ALA A 702 -0.53 22.48 12.87
CA ALA A 702 -1.24 21.29 13.35
C ALA A 702 -1.21 21.15 14.88
N ILE A 703 -0.17 21.64 15.55
CA ILE A 703 -0.10 21.74 17.02
C ILE A 703 -1.08 22.82 17.50
N GLU A 704 -1.06 24.00 16.87
CA GLU A 704 -2.03 25.07 17.14
C GLU A 704 -3.47 24.56 16.95
N ALA A 705 -3.73 23.82 15.87
CA ALA A 705 -5.03 23.20 15.62
C ALA A 705 -5.44 22.23 16.72
N TYR A 706 -4.50 21.44 17.29
CA TYR A 706 -4.81 20.55 18.41
C TYR A 706 -5.19 21.35 19.66
N GLN A 707 -4.44 22.40 19.97
CA GLN A 707 -4.67 23.27 21.12
C GLN A 707 -5.98 24.05 21.02
N ALA A 708 -6.42 24.37 19.80
CA ALA A 708 -7.67 25.07 19.51
C ALA A 708 -8.91 24.17 19.55
N MET A 709 -8.77 22.83 19.59
CA MET A 709 -9.92 21.94 19.65
C MET A 709 -10.69 22.12 20.97
N VAL A 710 -12.02 22.10 20.88
CA VAL A 710 -12.93 22.30 22.00
C VAL A 710 -13.57 20.98 22.46
N THR A 711 -14.14 20.94 23.67
CA THR A 711 -14.94 19.80 24.12
C THR A 711 -16.28 19.72 23.38
N ALA A 712 -16.95 18.57 23.43
CA ALA A 712 -18.28 18.42 22.85
C ALA A 712 -19.31 19.35 23.52
N GLU A 713 -19.20 19.66 24.82
CA GLU A 713 -20.09 20.62 25.47
C GLU A 713 -19.89 22.05 24.93
N ALA A 714 -18.64 22.49 24.81
CA ALA A 714 -18.32 23.80 24.26
C ALA A 714 -18.79 23.93 22.80
N TYR A 715 -18.59 22.89 21.99
CA TYR A 715 -19.08 22.87 20.60
C TYR A 715 -20.61 22.99 20.51
N LYS A 716 -21.36 22.30 21.38
CA LYS A 716 -22.82 22.41 21.46
C LYS A 716 -23.27 23.80 21.89
N LEU A 717 -22.48 24.52 22.71
CA LEU A 717 -22.74 25.91 23.04
C LEU A 717 -22.60 26.82 21.82
N HIS A 718 -21.51 26.69 21.06
CA HIS A 718 -21.33 27.42 19.79
C HIS A 718 -22.46 27.15 18.79
N LEU A 719 -22.97 25.92 18.72
CA LEU A 719 -24.15 25.57 17.91
C LEU A 719 -25.41 26.33 18.39
N ALA A 720 -25.65 26.37 19.69
CA ALA A 720 -26.83 27.03 20.26
C ALA A 720 -26.78 28.56 20.11
N GLU A 721 -25.57 29.15 20.14
CA GLU A 721 -25.33 30.59 20.03
C GLU A 721 -25.20 31.09 18.58
N GLY A 722 -25.08 30.18 17.61
CA GLY A 722 -24.89 30.53 16.20
C GLY A 722 -23.48 30.97 15.84
N THR A 723 -22.48 30.67 16.69
CA THR A 723 -21.05 31.00 16.52
C THR A 723 -20.23 29.80 16.07
N ILE A 724 -20.89 28.79 15.46
CA ILE A 724 -20.27 27.52 15.09
C ILE A 724 -19.10 27.65 14.10
N ASP A 725 -19.12 28.68 13.26
CA ASP A 725 -18.06 28.93 12.27
C ASP A 725 -16.71 29.28 12.92
N GLU A 726 -16.69 29.63 14.22
CA GLU A 726 -15.46 29.87 14.99
C GLU A 726 -14.70 28.58 15.35
N VAL A 727 -15.41 27.43 15.38
CA VAL A 727 -14.85 26.15 15.84
C VAL A 727 -15.08 24.99 14.85
N ALA A 728 -15.91 25.18 13.82
CA ALA A 728 -16.15 24.17 12.81
C ALA A 728 -14.98 24.05 11.83
N HIS A 729 -14.60 22.82 11.53
CA HIS A 729 -13.58 22.53 10.52
C HIS A 729 -14.23 22.40 9.14
N VAL A 730 -13.94 23.34 8.25
CA VAL A 730 -14.45 23.33 6.87
C VAL A 730 -13.32 22.97 5.92
N TYR A 731 -13.59 22.07 4.97
CA TYR A 731 -12.67 21.80 3.87
C TYR A 731 -12.95 22.79 2.73
N SER A 732 -11.90 23.42 2.21
CA SER A 732 -11.96 24.24 1.00
C SER A 732 -10.95 23.73 -0.03
N LEU A 733 -11.32 23.83 -1.30
CA LEU A 733 -10.48 23.43 -2.42
C LEU A 733 -10.04 24.67 -3.20
N ASP A 734 -8.73 24.81 -3.41
CA ASP A 734 -8.19 25.75 -4.39
C ASP A 734 -8.65 25.31 -5.80
N PRO A 735 -9.27 26.21 -6.60
CA PRO A 735 -9.73 25.86 -7.94
C PRO A 735 -8.61 25.43 -8.90
N GLU A 736 -7.34 25.80 -8.67
CA GLU A 736 -6.27 25.45 -9.59
C GLU A 736 -5.61 24.10 -9.24
N ALA A 737 -5.70 23.14 -10.17
CA ALA A 737 -5.00 21.86 -10.06
C ALA A 737 -3.49 22.02 -10.35
N PRO A 738 -2.60 21.49 -9.50
CA PRO A 738 -1.15 21.55 -9.70
C PRO A 738 -0.66 20.60 -10.81
N VAL A 739 -1.49 19.62 -11.19
CA VAL A 739 -1.23 18.63 -12.24
C VAL A 739 -2.46 18.44 -13.12
N MET A 740 -2.24 18.02 -14.36
CA MET A 740 -3.27 17.66 -15.33
C MET A 740 -3.15 16.19 -15.74
N GLN A 741 -4.27 15.57 -16.09
CA GLN A 741 -4.30 14.18 -16.54
C GLN A 741 -4.15 14.11 -18.07
N VAL A 742 -3.28 13.21 -18.54
CA VAL A 742 -3.04 12.91 -19.96
C VAL A 742 -3.11 11.40 -20.20
N LEU A 743 -3.19 11.01 -21.47
CA LEU A 743 -3.17 9.63 -21.94
C LEU A 743 -1.87 9.35 -22.68
N VAL A 744 -1.22 8.22 -22.43
CA VAL A 744 -0.14 7.71 -23.28
C VAL A 744 -0.77 7.21 -24.58
N SER A 745 -0.71 7.99 -25.65
CA SER A 745 -1.22 7.61 -26.98
C SER A 745 -0.24 6.74 -27.75
N LYS A 746 1.04 6.78 -27.38
CA LYS A 746 2.10 5.96 -27.97
C LYS A 746 3.19 5.68 -26.95
N ALA A 747 3.70 4.45 -26.94
CA ALA A 747 4.87 4.03 -26.18
C ALA A 747 5.72 3.10 -27.06
N GLU A 748 6.88 3.57 -27.53
CA GLU A 748 7.71 2.86 -28.51
C GLU A 748 9.16 2.77 -28.03
N GLU A 749 9.73 1.56 -28.05
CA GLU A 749 11.17 1.39 -27.81
C GLU A 749 11.93 1.77 -29.09
N MET A 750 12.46 3.00 -29.12
CA MET A 750 13.19 3.54 -30.27
C MET A 750 14.57 2.92 -30.42
N ALA A 751 15.18 2.56 -29.29
CA ALA A 751 16.49 1.94 -29.19
C ALA A 751 16.58 1.24 -27.83
N ARG A 752 17.54 0.31 -27.68
CA ARG A 752 17.70 -0.43 -26.43
C ARG A 752 17.84 0.53 -25.24
N GLY A 753 16.87 0.51 -24.33
CA GLY A 753 16.87 1.36 -23.14
C GLY A 753 16.42 2.80 -23.36
N LEU A 754 15.82 3.13 -24.51
CA LEU A 754 15.23 4.44 -24.80
C LEU A 754 13.79 4.29 -25.32
N MET A 755 12.84 4.84 -24.58
CA MET A 755 11.42 4.85 -24.95
C MET A 755 10.99 6.24 -25.42
N LEU A 756 10.21 6.29 -26.49
CA LEU A 756 9.46 7.45 -26.92
C LEU A 756 8.02 7.34 -26.42
N TYR A 757 7.52 8.41 -25.81
CA TYR A 757 6.13 8.52 -25.41
C TYR A 757 5.45 9.70 -26.11
N GLU A 758 4.23 9.48 -26.59
CA GLU A 758 3.32 10.55 -26.95
C GLU A 758 2.21 10.63 -25.90
N LEU A 759 1.95 11.85 -25.42
CA LEU A 759 0.94 12.14 -24.41
C LEU A 759 -0.13 13.04 -25.02
N THR A 760 -1.40 12.68 -24.87
CA THR A 760 -2.54 13.43 -25.42
C THR A 760 -3.55 13.77 -24.33
N ASP A 761 -4.39 14.77 -24.59
CA ASP A 761 -5.55 15.04 -23.74
C ASP A 761 -6.55 13.87 -23.83
N PRO A 762 -7.07 13.34 -22.70
CA PRO A 762 -7.99 12.20 -22.72
C PRO A 762 -9.32 12.48 -23.44
N ALA A 763 -9.71 13.75 -23.61
CA ALA A 763 -10.90 14.18 -24.33
C ALA A 763 -10.58 14.74 -25.74
N GLY A 764 -9.33 14.60 -26.20
CA GLY A 764 -8.87 15.07 -27.50
C GLY A 764 -8.79 16.59 -27.63
N GLN A 765 -8.77 17.33 -26.53
CA GLN A 765 -8.60 18.78 -26.55
C GLN A 765 -7.13 19.17 -26.81
N PRO A 766 -6.87 20.39 -27.35
CA PRO A 766 -5.51 20.90 -27.46
C PRO A 766 -4.86 21.03 -26.08
N LEU A 767 -3.67 20.46 -25.91
CA LEU A 767 -2.86 20.61 -24.71
C LEU A 767 -2.43 22.07 -24.50
N PRO A 768 -2.02 22.45 -23.27
CA PRO A 768 -1.49 23.79 -23.00
C PRO A 768 -0.34 24.18 -23.92
N GLU A 769 -0.24 25.47 -24.21
CA GLU A 769 0.87 26.01 -25.00
C GLU A 769 2.19 25.91 -24.23
N TRP A 770 3.28 25.74 -24.97
CA TRP A 770 4.63 25.66 -24.43
C TRP A 770 5.62 26.22 -25.46
N ALA A 771 6.84 26.51 -25.01
CA ALA A 771 7.94 26.99 -25.85
C ALA A 771 9.10 26.01 -25.77
N ALA A 772 9.92 25.93 -26.82
CA ALA A 772 11.06 25.03 -26.89
C ALA A 772 12.00 25.19 -25.68
N GLY A 773 12.57 24.06 -25.23
CA GLY A 773 13.33 23.96 -23.99
C GLY A 773 12.48 23.74 -22.73
N ALA A 774 11.14 23.72 -22.86
CA ALA A 774 10.29 23.35 -21.73
C ALA A 774 10.38 21.85 -21.39
N HIS A 775 10.17 21.55 -20.12
CA HIS A 775 9.96 20.21 -19.60
C HIS A 775 8.61 20.12 -18.88
N ILE A 776 8.17 18.88 -18.66
CA ILE A 776 7.04 18.57 -17.78
C ILE A 776 7.50 17.63 -16.68
N ASP A 777 6.83 17.71 -15.54
CA ASP A 777 6.92 16.68 -14.52
C ASP A 777 5.95 15.58 -14.81
N VAL A 778 6.42 14.35 -14.78
CA VAL A 778 5.60 13.15 -14.85
C VAL A 778 5.50 12.55 -13.46
N VAL A 779 4.27 12.36 -12.98
CA VAL A 779 3.98 11.54 -11.80
C VAL A 779 4.09 10.08 -12.24
N VAL A 780 5.29 9.51 -12.14
CA VAL A 780 5.54 8.11 -12.53
C VAL A 780 4.86 7.17 -11.55
N SER A 781 5.02 7.46 -10.27
CA SER A 781 4.31 6.92 -9.12
C SER A 781 4.30 7.99 -8.02
N PRO A 782 3.53 7.87 -6.93
CA PRO A 782 3.48 8.87 -5.87
C PRO A 782 4.86 9.33 -5.35
N GLU A 783 5.85 8.43 -5.28
CA GLU A 783 7.22 8.70 -4.84
C GLU A 783 8.17 9.18 -5.96
N PHE A 784 7.74 9.16 -7.22
CA PHE A 784 8.57 9.47 -8.38
C PHE A 784 7.92 10.55 -9.25
N LEU A 785 8.12 11.81 -8.87
CA LEU A 785 7.93 12.96 -9.75
C LEU A 785 9.23 13.20 -10.54
N ARG A 786 9.21 13.10 -11.87
CA ARG A 786 10.41 13.21 -12.72
C ARG A 786 10.21 14.19 -13.87
N GLN A 787 11.24 14.99 -14.12
CA GLN A 787 11.27 15.96 -15.21
C GLN A 787 11.68 15.26 -16.50
N TYR A 788 10.98 15.56 -17.58
CA TYR A 788 11.37 15.14 -18.92
C TYR A 788 11.16 16.31 -19.89
N SER A 789 12.22 16.69 -20.61
CA SER A 789 12.14 17.73 -21.64
C SER A 789 11.22 17.29 -22.77
N LEU A 790 10.41 18.23 -23.25
CA LEU A 790 9.53 18.02 -24.39
C LEU A 790 10.37 18.01 -25.67
N ALA A 791 10.18 16.97 -26.49
CA ALA A 791 10.94 16.73 -27.71
C ALA A 791 10.11 16.91 -29.00
N GLY A 792 8.86 17.38 -28.87
CA GLY A 792 7.94 17.57 -29.98
C GLY A 792 8.04 18.95 -30.63
N ASP A 793 7.16 19.21 -31.60
CA ASP A 793 6.94 20.55 -32.15
C ASP A 793 6.06 21.37 -31.20
N PRO A 794 6.52 22.53 -30.67
CA PRO A 794 5.70 23.39 -29.81
C PRO A 794 4.39 23.86 -30.46
N ALA A 795 4.30 23.90 -31.79
CA ALA A 795 3.08 24.26 -32.51
C ALA A 795 2.04 23.12 -32.56
N ASP A 796 2.47 21.86 -32.39
CA ASP A 796 1.55 20.72 -32.33
C ASP A 796 0.96 20.57 -30.92
N ARG A 797 -0.22 21.15 -30.72
CA ARG A 797 -0.96 21.05 -29.46
C ARG A 797 -1.79 19.77 -29.33
N SER A 798 -1.74 18.86 -30.30
CA SER A 798 -2.46 17.59 -30.20
C SER A 798 -1.78 16.60 -29.26
N LYS A 799 -0.46 16.75 -29.04
CA LYS A 799 0.35 15.85 -28.23
C LYS A 799 1.60 16.51 -27.64
N TYR A 800 2.08 15.95 -26.55
CA TYR A 800 3.43 16.16 -26.04
C TYR A 800 4.29 14.92 -26.34
N VAL A 801 5.56 15.13 -26.68
CA VAL A 801 6.51 14.03 -27.00
C VAL A 801 7.63 14.00 -25.97
N LEU A 802 7.92 12.84 -25.40
CA LEU A 802 9.00 12.61 -24.43
C LEU A 802 9.97 11.54 -24.93
N GLY A 803 11.26 11.76 -24.68
CA GLY A 803 12.29 10.71 -24.76
C GLY A 803 12.77 10.33 -23.36
N VAL A 804 12.62 9.05 -22.99
CA VAL A 804 12.96 8.57 -21.64
C VAL A 804 14.06 7.51 -21.73
N LEU A 805 15.27 7.88 -21.30
CA LEU A 805 16.38 6.95 -21.14
C LEU A 805 16.22 6.13 -19.86
N ARG A 806 16.46 4.82 -19.93
CA ARG A 806 16.49 3.92 -18.78
C ARG A 806 17.82 4.02 -18.05
N GLU A 807 17.76 4.31 -16.76
CA GLU A 807 18.93 4.33 -15.88
C GLU A 807 18.84 3.19 -14.87
N ASP A 808 19.74 2.21 -15.01
CA ASP A 808 19.71 1.03 -14.16
C ASP A 808 20.25 1.27 -12.74
N GLU A 809 21.07 2.29 -12.53
CA GLU A 809 21.62 2.66 -11.22
C GLU A 809 20.91 3.90 -10.63
N GLY A 810 19.90 4.43 -11.32
CA GLY A 810 19.15 5.61 -10.89
C GLY A 810 18.11 5.32 -9.79
N ARG A 811 17.38 6.36 -9.40
CA ARG A 811 16.35 6.33 -8.33
C ARG A 811 15.12 5.44 -8.61
N GLY A 812 15.05 4.76 -9.75
CA GLY A 812 13.97 3.81 -10.11
C GLY A 812 12.84 4.35 -11.00
N GLY A 813 12.66 5.67 -11.09
CA GLY A 813 11.58 6.27 -11.90
C GLY A 813 11.64 5.92 -13.39
N SER A 814 12.82 5.99 -14.03
CA SER A 814 12.99 5.64 -15.45
C SER A 814 12.78 4.14 -15.71
N LYS A 815 13.23 3.26 -14.81
CA LYS A 815 12.92 1.83 -14.88
C LYS A 815 11.41 1.58 -14.82
N LEU A 816 10.71 2.28 -13.93
CA LEU A 816 9.28 2.10 -13.76
C LEU A 816 8.53 2.59 -15.00
N MET A 817 8.88 3.76 -15.55
CA MET A 817 8.37 4.24 -16.84
C MET A 817 8.45 3.14 -17.91
N HIS A 818 9.65 2.58 -18.14
CA HIS A 818 9.88 1.52 -19.13
C HIS A 818 9.08 0.23 -18.86
N ARG A 819 8.78 -0.07 -17.59
CA ARG A 819 8.12 -1.32 -17.20
C ARG A 819 6.60 -1.22 -17.24
N ILE A 820 6.01 -0.06 -16.92
CA ILE A 820 4.56 0.06 -16.67
C ILE A 820 3.83 1.06 -17.56
N PHE A 821 4.53 1.93 -18.30
CA PHE A 821 3.90 2.91 -19.19
C PHE A 821 3.72 2.28 -20.57
N SER A 822 2.48 1.93 -20.88
CA SER A 822 2.05 1.41 -22.18
C SER A 822 0.97 2.31 -22.78
N GLU A 823 0.74 2.18 -24.08
CA GLU A 823 -0.38 2.83 -24.76
C GLU A 823 -1.71 2.62 -24.00
N GLY A 824 -2.52 3.68 -23.92
CA GLY A 824 -3.78 3.71 -23.20
C GLY A 824 -3.66 4.00 -21.69
N ARG A 825 -2.45 4.07 -21.12
CA ARG A 825 -2.26 4.40 -19.71
C ARG A 825 -2.57 5.88 -19.45
N ARG A 826 -3.34 6.14 -18.39
CA ARG A 826 -3.53 7.51 -17.86
C ARG A 826 -2.38 7.90 -16.93
N VAL A 827 -1.93 9.15 -17.05
CA VAL A 827 -0.76 9.70 -16.36
C VAL A 827 -1.08 11.12 -15.89
N PHE A 828 -0.48 11.54 -14.78
CA PHE A 828 -0.55 12.94 -14.33
C PHE A 828 0.76 13.65 -14.65
N ILE A 829 0.64 14.86 -15.18
CA ILE A 829 1.79 15.71 -15.52
C ILE A 829 1.62 17.12 -14.97
N SER A 830 2.72 17.84 -14.75
CA SER A 830 2.65 19.30 -14.53
C SER A 830 2.25 20.02 -15.82
N LYS A 831 1.89 21.30 -15.70
CA LYS A 831 1.96 22.21 -16.84
C LYS A 831 3.43 22.35 -17.32
N PRO A 832 3.68 22.68 -18.59
CA PRO A 832 5.03 22.93 -19.10
C PRO A 832 5.75 24.03 -18.32
N ILE A 833 7.00 23.78 -17.95
CA ILE A 833 7.89 24.72 -17.26
C ILE A 833 9.13 24.89 -18.14
N ASN A 834 9.55 26.13 -18.39
CA ASN A 834 10.72 26.41 -19.22
C ASN A 834 11.81 27.16 -18.44
N HIS A 835 12.94 26.49 -18.25
CA HIS A 835 14.15 27.08 -17.68
C HIS A 835 15.29 27.17 -18.71
N PHE A 836 15.04 26.71 -19.93
CA PHE A 836 16.00 26.68 -21.02
C PHE A 836 15.43 27.31 -22.30
N PRO A 837 14.95 28.58 -22.23
CA PRO A 837 14.27 29.20 -23.35
C PRO A 837 15.24 29.56 -24.48
N ILE A 838 14.72 29.64 -25.70
CA ILE A 838 15.44 30.25 -26.81
C ILE A 838 15.53 31.76 -26.57
N MET A 839 16.73 32.30 -26.54
CA MET A 839 16.99 33.74 -26.47
C MET A 839 16.75 34.38 -27.83
N ASP A 840 16.27 35.63 -27.83
CA ASP A 840 16.15 36.42 -29.05
C ASP A 840 17.55 36.77 -29.60
N ASN A 841 17.79 36.48 -30.89
CA ASN A 841 19.12 36.58 -31.50
C ASN A 841 19.07 37.09 -32.97
N PRO A 842 18.53 38.29 -33.21
CA PRO A 842 18.24 38.76 -34.57
C PRO A 842 19.48 38.75 -35.47
N GLY A 843 19.45 37.93 -36.52
CA GLY A 843 20.52 37.82 -37.53
C GLY A 843 21.69 36.92 -37.17
N GLY A 844 21.70 36.29 -35.98
CA GLY A 844 22.74 35.34 -35.57
C GLY A 844 22.27 33.88 -35.60
N LYS A 845 23.22 32.95 -35.50
CA LYS A 845 22.98 31.50 -35.61
C LYS A 845 22.84 30.83 -34.25
N SER A 846 21.92 29.86 -34.13
CA SER A 846 21.78 29.02 -32.94
C SER A 846 22.48 27.66 -33.14
N TRP A 847 23.49 27.37 -32.33
CA TRP A 847 24.19 26.09 -32.30
C TRP A 847 23.54 25.18 -31.25
N LEU A 848 22.86 24.12 -31.69
CA LEU A 848 22.13 23.19 -30.82
C LEU A 848 22.96 21.92 -30.64
N MET A 849 23.48 21.70 -29.43
CA MET A 849 24.48 20.67 -29.13
C MET A 849 23.89 19.59 -28.20
N GLY A 850 23.35 18.52 -28.75
CA GLY A 850 22.71 17.44 -28.00
C GLY A 850 23.63 16.22 -27.79
N GLY A 851 23.89 15.84 -26.55
CA GLY A 851 24.64 14.63 -26.18
C GLY A 851 23.72 13.52 -25.65
N GLY A 852 23.67 12.37 -26.32
CA GLY A 852 22.85 11.23 -25.86
C GLY A 852 21.36 11.58 -25.76
N ILE A 853 20.76 11.46 -24.58
CA ILE A 853 19.34 11.84 -24.41
C ILE A 853 19.12 13.36 -24.36
N GLY A 854 20.18 14.16 -24.16
CA GLY A 854 20.15 15.63 -24.18
C GLY A 854 19.76 16.26 -25.53
N VAL A 855 19.54 15.43 -26.55
CA VAL A 855 18.98 15.87 -27.84
C VAL A 855 17.51 16.29 -27.73
N THR A 856 16.77 15.85 -26.72
CA THR A 856 15.32 16.12 -26.60
C THR A 856 14.94 17.61 -26.59
N PRO A 857 15.49 18.49 -25.72
CA PRO A 857 15.20 19.93 -25.80
C PRO A 857 15.71 20.54 -27.12
N MET A 858 16.79 20.01 -27.69
CA MET A 858 17.37 20.51 -28.94
C MET A 858 16.44 20.27 -30.14
N ILE A 859 15.71 19.15 -30.17
CA ILE A 859 14.71 18.85 -31.21
C ILE A 859 13.58 19.89 -31.16
N ALA A 860 13.05 20.18 -29.98
CA ALA A 860 12.02 21.20 -29.82
C ALA A 860 12.52 22.59 -30.26
N MET A 861 13.78 22.93 -29.95
CA MET A 861 14.38 24.19 -30.38
C MET A 861 14.54 24.28 -31.90
N ALA A 862 14.95 23.19 -32.55
CA ALA A 862 15.06 23.12 -34.00
C ALA A 862 13.69 23.31 -34.69
N HIS A 863 12.62 22.72 -34.16
CA HIS A 863 11.25 22.96 -34.64
C HIS A 863 10.87 24.44 -34.57
N GLU A 864 11.06 25.07 -33.41
CA GLU A 864 10.69 26.47 -33.21
C GLU A 864 11.52 27.44 -34.06
N LEU A 865 12.84 27.24 -34.15
CA LEU A 865 13.73 28.05 -34.99
C LEU A 865 13.41 27.90 -36.48
N HIS A 866 13.13 26.68 -36.94
CA HIS A 866 12.71 26.42 -38.32
C HIS A 866 11.39 27.13 -38.65
N ALA A 867 10.39 27.03 -37.77
CA ALA A 867 9.10 27.71 -37.96
C ALA A 867 9.23 29.24 -38.01
N GLN A 868 10.21 29.80 -37.27
CA GLN A 868 10.54 31.22 -37.27
C GLN A 868 11.47 31.65 -38.43
N GLY A 869 12.00 30.70 -39.21
CA GLY A 869 12.97 30.98 -40.28
C GLY A 869 14.34 31.47 -39.78
N ARG A 870 14.71 31.13 -38.54
CA ARG A 870 16.00 31.49 -37.91
C ARG A 870 17.07 30.45 -38.26
N ASP A 871 18.31 30.89 -38.45
CA ASP A 871 19.42 30.01 -38.79
C ASP A 871 19.89 29.19 -37.58
N PHE A 872 20.09 27.89 -37.77
CA PHE A 872 20.55 26.99 -36.73
C PHE A 872 21.32 25.78 -37.28
N ALA A 873 22.07 25.10 -36.41
CA ALA A 873 22.66 23.80 -36.70
C ALA A 873 22.50 22.88 -35.50
N LEU A 874 21.94 21.68 -35.71
CA LEU A 874 21.79 20.65 -34.69
C LEU A 874 22.91 19.62 -34.79
N HIS A 875 23.72 19.51 -33.75
CA HIS A 875 24.76 18.49 -33.62
C HIS A 875 24.33 17.46 -32.58
N TYR A 876 24.04 16.25 -33.04
CA TYR A 876 23.64 15.13 -32.18
C TYR A 876 24.80 14.16 -31.98
N SER A 877 25.36 14.10 -30.77
CA SER A 877 26.51 13.26 -30.43
C SER A 877 26.09 12.04 -29.61
N VAL A 878 26.49 10.84 -30.05
CA VAL A 878 26.18 9.56 -29.39
C VAL A 878 27.37 8.61 -29.32
N ARG A 879 27.33 7.67 -28.37
CA ARG A 879 28.37 6.65 -28.25
C ARG A 879 28.28 5.59 -29.36
N LYS A 880 27.11 5.00 -29.51
CA LYS A 880 26.79 3.95 -30.48
C LYS A 880 25.49 4.29 -31.19
N ARG A 881 25.38 3.89 -32.46
CA ARG A 881 24.15 4.06 -33.25
C ARG A 881 22.97 3.28 -32.68
N GLU A 882 23.21 2.08 -32.15
CA GLU A 882 22.22 1.20 -31.51
C GLU A 882 21.49 1.83 -30.31
N THR A 883 22.05 2.89 -29.72
CA THR A 883 21.49 3.62 -28.56
C THR A 883 20.93 5.00 -28.93
N ALA A 884 20.95 5.37 -30.22
CA ALA A 884 20.58 6.69 -30.72
C ALA A 884 19.13 6.71 -31.24
N GLY A 885 18.15 6.58 -30.34
CA GLY A 885 16.75 6.36 -30.72
C GLY A 885 16.09 7.48 -31.53
N PHE A 886 16.58 8.71 -31.48
CA PHE A 886 16.03 9.82 -32.27
C PHE A 886 16.58 9.90 -33.70
N TRP A 887 17.53 9.04 -34.08
CA TRP A 887 18.15 9.06 -35.41
C TRP A 887 17.13 9.02 -36.54
N GLU A 888 16.21 8.05 -36.50
CA GLU A 888 15.23 7.83 -37.58
C GLU A 888 14.25 8.99 -37.66
N LEU A 889 13.79 9.48 -36.51
CA LEU A 889 12.88 10.63 -36.44
C LEU A 889 13.52 11.89 -37.03
N LEU A 890 14.79 12.15 -36.73
CA LEU A 890 15.53 13.30 -37.25
C LEU A 890 15.80 13.25 -38.76
N ALA A 891 15.72 12.07 -39.39
CA ALA A 891 15.88 11.96 -40.84
C ALA A 891 14.64 12.43 -41.60
N ASP A 892 13.46 12.41 -40.96
CA ASP A 892 12.16 12.67 -41.58
C ASP A 892 11.60 14.08 -41.28
N VAL A 893 12.30 14.90 -40.48
CA VAL A 893 11.85 16.28 -40.16
C VAL A 893 12.13 17.26 -41.31
N PRO A 894 11.33 18.33 -41.47
CA PRO A 894 11.51 19.33 -42.54
C PRO A 894 12.87 20.05 -42.54
N TRP A 895 13.59 20.01 -41.43
CA TRP A 895 14.87 20.65 -41.21
C TRP A 895 16.04 19.67 -41.10
N ALA A 896 15.89 18.44 -41.63
CA ALA A 896 16.92 17.39 -41.59
C ALA A 896 18.28 17.84 -42.15
N ASP A 897 18.30 18.75 -43.13
CA ASP A 897 19.54 19.32 -43.70
C ASP A 897 20.38 20.10 -42.67
N GLY A 898 19.76 20.58 -41.59
CA GLY A 898 20.41 21.26 -40.48
C GLY A 898 20.98 20.32 -39.40
N VAL A 899 20.88 19.00 -39.58
CA VAL A 899 21.26 17.99 -38.58
C VAL A 899 22.57 17.31 -38.93
N GLN A 900 23.49 17.23 -37.96
CA GLN A 900 24.72 16.47 -38.07
C GLN A 900 24.85 15.50 -36.90
N VAL A 901 24.98 14.20 -37.20
CA VAL A 901 25.09 13.17 -36.18
C VAL A 901 26.51 12.64 -36.09
N HIS A 902 27.01 12.53 -34.86
CA HIS A 902 28.37 12.14 -34.54
C HIS A 902 28.37 10.86 -33.70
N VAL A 903 28.87 9.75 -34.27
CA VAL A 903 28.92 8.44 -33.60
C VAL A 903 30.36 8.07 -33.25
N SER A 904 30.70 8.21 -31.97
CA SER A 904 32.10 8.03 -31.53
C SER A 904 32.65 6.61 -31.72
N ALA A 905 31.82 5.57 -31.59
CA ALA A 905 32.23 4.19 -31.87
C ALA A 905 32.53 3.93 -33.36
N GLU A 906 32.03 4.78 -34.26
CA GLU A 906 32.29 4.73 -35.71
C GLU A 906 33.44 5.67 -36.11
N GLY A 907 34.15 6.26 -35.14
CA GLY A 907 35.26 7.18 -35.37
C GLY A 907 34.84 8.62 -35.71
N SER A 908 33.53 8.94 -35.63
CA SER A 908 33.00 10.28 -35.86
C SER A 908 32.83 11.07 -34.56
N ARG A 909 33.30 12.32 -34.53
CA ARG A 909 33.12 13.27 -33.42
C ARG A 909 32.89 14.67 -33.96
N ALA A 910 32.08 15.46 -33.25
CA ALA A 910 31.93 16.87 -33.55
C ALA A 910 33.26 17.59 -33.28
N ASP A 911 33.81 18.28 -34.27
CA ASP A 911 34.99 19.14 -34.11
C ASP A 911 34.54 20.47 -33.50
N LEU A 912 34.45 20.51 -32.17
CA LEU A 912 33.91 21.65 -31.43
C LEU A 912 34.71 22.94 -31.68
N GLY A 913 36.03 22.85 -31.84
CA GLY A 913 36.88 24.01 -32.13
C GLY A 913 36.62 24.57 -33.52
N ALA A 914 36.42 23.71 -34.52
CA ALA A 914 36.05 24.17 -35.87
C ALA A 914 34.63 24.74 -35.92
N LEU A 915 33.69 24.14 -35.19
CA LEU A 915 32.28 24.56 -35.19
C LEU A 915 32.05 25.87 -34.45
N LEU A 916 32.67 26.04 -33.29
CA LEU A 916 32.42 27.16 -32.38
C LEU A 916 33.54 28.21 -32.39
N GLY A 917 34.61 28.02 -33.17
CA GLY A 917 35.80 28.89 -33.15
C GLY A 917 35.66 30.26 -33.81
N ASN A 918 34.57 30.52 -34.56
CA ASN A 918 34.34 31.80 -35.24
C ASN A 918 32.98 32.40 -34.84
N HIS A 919 32.87 32.89 -33.60
CA HIS A 919 31.66 33.57 -33.12
C HIS A 919 31.32 34.80 -33.97
N SER A 920 30.07 34.89 -34.45
CA SER A 920 29.48 36.12 -34.98
C SER A 920 28.56 36.77 -33.96
N ALA A 921 28.46 38.11 -34.00
CA ALA A 921 27.57 38.84 -33.10
C ALA A 921 26.12 38.34 -33.24
N GLY A 922 25.53 37.89 -32.12
CA GLY A 922 24.20 37.30 -32.08
C GLY A 922 24.17 35.77 -32.21
N ASP A 923 25.30 35.09 -32.33
CA ASP A 923 25.34 33.63 -32.25
C ASP A 923 25.13 33.16 -30.81
N HIS A 924 24.31 32.12 -30.63
CA HIS A 924 24.08 31.47 -29.34
C HIS A 924 24.42 29.98 -29.43
N VAL A 925 24.93 29.41 -28.34
CA VAL A 925 25.12 27.97 -28.19
C VAL A 925 24.21 27.44 -27.07
N TYR A 926 23.49 26.37 -27.38
CA TYR A 926 22.62 25.65 -26.46
C TYR A 926 23.14 24.23 -26.35
N CYS A 927 23.37 23.72 -25.14
CA CYS A 927 23.88 22.38 -24.94
C CYS A 927 23.15 21.61 -23.83
N CYS A 928 22.88 20.34 -24.08
CA CYS A 928 22.38 19.41 -23.06
C CYS A 928 22.95 18.01 -23.33
N GLY A 929 23.35 17.31 -22.27
CA GLY A 929 23.93 15.97 -22.37
C GLY A 929 24.69 15.55 -21.12
N PRO A 930 25.58 14.53 -21.20
CA PRO A 930 26.48 14.19 -20.11
C PRO A 930 27.42 15.35 -19.77
N ASP A 931 27.79 15.48 -18.49
CA ASP A 931 28.58 16.61 -17.98
C ASP A 931 29.87 16.88 -18.79
N ALA A 932 30.69 15.84 -18.98
CA ALA A 932 31.93 15.95 -19.77
C ALA A 932 31.70 16.44 -21.21
N TYR A 933 30.56 16.12 -21.82
CA TYR A 933 30.20 16.62 -23.15
C TYR A 933 29.83 18.10 -23.11
N MET A 934 28.98 18.49 -22.15
CA MET A 934 28.54 19.88 -22.00
C MET A 934 29.72 20.80 -21.69
N GLN A 935 30.60 20.41 -20.76
CA GLN A 935 31.80 21.18 -20.44
C GLN A 935 32.68 21.38 -21.68
N SER A 936 32.91 20.33 -22.46
CA SER A 936 33.71 20.42 -23.70
C SER A 936 33.12 21.40 -24.72
N VAL A 937 31.78 21.46 -24.83
CA VAL A 937 31.07 22.41 -25.72
C VAL A 937 31.22 23.83 -25.19
N MET A 938 31.04 24.05 -23.88
CA MET A 938 31.13 25.36 -23.25
C MET A 938 32.55 25.93 -23.31
N ASP A 939 33.57 25.10 -23.07
CA ASP A 939 34.98 25.47 -23.18
C ASP A 939 35.34 25.88 -24.62
N ALA A 940 34.84 25.14 -25.61
CA ALA A 940 35.06 25.46 -27.01
C ALA A 940 34.35 26.75 -27.44
N ALA A 941 33.12 26.99 -26.96
CA ALA A 941 32.40 28.25 -27.19
C ALA A 941 33.11 29.44 -26.55
N GLU A 942 33.61 29.28 -25.32
CA GLU A 942 34.39 30.32 -24.64
C GLU A 942 35.67 30.67 -25.41
N ALA A 943 36.44 29.64 -25.79
CA ALA A 943 37.64 29.81 -26.60
C ALA A 943 37.35 30.44 -27.97
N GLY A 944 36.16 30.20 -28.52
CA GLY A 944 35.66 30.79 -29.76
C GLY A 944 35.10 32.21 -29.64
N GLY A 945 35.04 32.77 -28.42
CA GLY A 945 34.64 34.15 -28.16
C GLY A 945 33.15 34.37 -27.89
N PHE A 946 32.38 33.32 -27.60
CA PHE A 946 30.98 33.48 -27.18
C PHE A 946 30.90 34.11 -25.78
N PRO A 947 30.10 35.18 -25.59
CA PRO A 947 29.90 35.76 -24.26
C PRO A 947 29.07 34.82 -23.36
N GLU A 948 29.13 35.03 -22.04
CA GLU A 948 28.43 34.20 -21.05
C GLU A 948 26.92 34.12 -21.28
N ASP A 949 26.27 35.22 -21.65
CA ASP A 949 24.84 35.30 -21.95
C ASP A 949 24.44 34.67 -23.30
N ALA A 950 25.41 34.23 -24.10
CA ALA A 950 25.21 33.45 -25.32
C ALA A 950 25.48 31.95 -25.15
N ARG A 951 25.87 31.51 -23.94
CA ARG A 951 26.19 30.11 -23.61
C ARG A 951 25.14 29.53 -22.67
N HIS A 952 24.29 28.65 -23.20
CA HIS A 952 23.11 28.14 -22.50
C HIS A 952 23.22 26.63 -22.29
N LEU A 953 22.91 26.16 -21.09
CA LEU A 953 22.98 24.74 -20.75
C LEU A 953 21.82 24.28 -19.87
N GLU A 954 21.47 22.99 -19.99
CA GLU A 954 20.51 22.31 -19.13
C GLU A 954 21.12 21.00 -18.60
N TYR A 955 21.02 20.79 -17.29
CA TYR A 955 21.49 19.58 -16.63
C TYR A 955 20.35 18.60 -16.36
N PHE A 956 20.49 17.35 -16.81
CA PHE A 956 19.56 16.26 -16.46
C PHE A 956 19.87 15.56 -15.14
N ALA A 957 21.14 15.59 -14.74
CA ALA A 957 21.63 15.07 -13.47
C ALA A 957 22.56 16.10 -12.84
N VAL A 958 22.67 16.06 -11.51
CA VAL A 958 23.62 16.92 -10.78
C VAL A 958 25.04 16.55 -11.21
N PRO A 959 25.86 17.52 -11.63
CA PRO A 959 27.29 17.29 -11.85
C PRO A 959 28.00 16.76 -10.62
N GLU A 960 29.09 16.00 -10.81
CA GLU A 960 29.96 15.61 -9.70
C GLU A 960 30.60 16.86 -9.09
N MET A 961 30.34 17.05 -7.80
CA MET A 961 30.78 18.21 -7.05
C MET A 961 32.09 17.94 -6.29
N PRO A 962 32.97 18.94 -6.11
CA PRO A 962 34.05 18.87 -5.13
C PRO A 962 33.49 18.55 -3.73
N GLU A 963 34.29 17.90 -2.86
CA GLU A 963 33.92 17.82 -1.45
C GLU A 963 33.89 19.23 -0.85
N TYR A 964 32.69 19.69 -0.45
CA TYR A 964 32.50 20.94 0.26
C TYR A 964 32.41 20.68 1.76
N GLU A 965 33.07 21.51 2.56
CA GLU A 965 32.84 21.56 4.00
C GLU A 965 31.61 22.44 4.27
N ASN A 966 30.65 21.95 5.05
CA ASN A 966 29.50 22.74 5.45
C ASN A 966 29.80 23.48 6.73
N HIS A 967 29.64 24.81 6.70
CA HIS A 967 29.71 25.63 7.92
C HIS A 967 28.32 26.15 8.33
N PRO A 968 28.06 26.31 9.63
CA PRO A 968 26.86 26.99 10.10
C PRO A 968 26.81 28.44 9.62
N PHE A 969 25.62 28.97 9.38
CA PHE A 969 25.41 30.38 8.98
C PHE A 969 24.03 30.89 9.42
N GLU A 970 23.74 32.17 9.21
CA GLU A 970 22.48 32.81 9.58
C GLU A 970 21.69 33.30 8.35
N LEU A 971 20.37 33.06 8.34
CA LEU A 971 19.44 33.70 7.41
C LEU A 971 18.70 34.84 8.10
N GLU A 972 18.81 36.06 7.59
CA GLU A 972 18.03 37.21 8.04
C GLU A 972 16.85 37.47 7.09
N LEU A 973 15.65 37.57 7.63
CA LEU A 973 14.43 37.85 6.87
C LEU A 973 14.16 39.36 6.74
N LYS A 974 13.24 39.76 5.86
CA LYS A 974 12.85 41.18 5.70
C LYS A 974 12.29 41.79 6.98
N ASP A 975 11.63 40.98 7.80
CA ASP A 975 11.05 41.41 9.09
C ASP A 975 12.07 41.43 10.25
N GLY A 976 13.32 41.06 10.00
CA GLY A 976 14.41 41.09 10.98
C GLY A 976 14.58 39.80 11.80
N ARG A 977 13.76 38.76 11.58
CA ARG A 977 14.02 37.42 12.17
C ARG A 977 15.32 36.84 11.63
N VAL A 978 16.09 36.20 12.51
CA VAL A 978 17.35 35.52 12.17
C VAL A 978 17.21 34.03 12.46
N LEU A 979 17.40 33.20 11.44
CA LEU A 979 17.26 31.76 11.51
C LEU A 979 18.65 31.09 11.38
N PRO A 980 19.11 30.31 12.37
CA PRO A 980 20.37 29.61 12.27
C PRO A 980 20.26 28.39 11.34
N VAL A 981 21.20 28.25 10.41
CA VAL A 981 21.32 27.10 9.52
C VAL A 981 22.55 26.29 9.93
N ALA A 982 22.31 25.09 10.47
CA ALA A 982 23.36 24.16 10.89
C ALA A 982 24.09 23.52 9.69
N GLU A 983 25.25 22.91 9.94
CA GLU A 983 26.09 22.26 8.94
C GLU A 983 25.39 21.11 8.20
N ASP A 984 24.51 20.37 8.89
CA ASP A 984 23.78 19.21 8.40
C ASP A 984 22.42 19.58 7.77
N ARG A 985 22.13 20.88 7.63
CA ARG A 985 20.84 21.40 7.16
C ARG A 985 20.96 22.39 6.01
N SER A 986 19.97 22.38 5.12
CA SER A 986 19.84 23.39 4.05
C SER A 986 19.03 24.60 4.53
N ALA A 987 19.24 25.75 3.88
CA ALA A 987 18.46 26.97 4.12
C ALA A 987 16.96 26.72 3.91
N ALA A 988 16.59 26.01 2.85
CA ALA A 988 15.20 25.70 2.54
C ALA A 988 14.53 24.88 3.65
N ALA A 989 15.23 23.90 4.22
CA ALA A 989 14.69 23.09 5.30
C ALA A 989 14.49 23.91 6.59
N VAL A 990 15.39 24.85 6.88
CA VAL A 990 15.25 25.76 8.03
C VAL A 990 14.11 26.76 7.84
N LEU A 991 13.94 27.31 6.63
CA LEU A 991 12.82 28.19 6.31
C LEU A 991 11.47 27.46 6.40
N GLN A 992 11.41 26.22 5.92
CA GLN A 992 10.20 25.39 6.03
C GLN A 992 9.84 25.07 7.48
N ASP A 993 10.81 24.70 8.32
CA ASP A 993 10.60 24.49 9.75
C ASP A 993 10.14 25.76 10.48
N ALA A 994 10.57 26.93 9.99
CA ALA A 994 10.13 28.23 10.49
C ALA A 994 8.75 28.67 9.93
N GLY A 995 8.06 27.81 9.17
CA GLY A 995 6.70 28.04 8.66
C GLY A 995 6.61 28.77 7.32
N PHE A 996 7.73 28.97 6.60
CA PHE A 996 7.70 29.62 5.29
C PHE A 996 7.41 28.62 4.17
N LYS A 997 6.53 29.03 3.24
CA LYS A 997 6.26 28.25 2.02
C LYS A 997 7.41 28.43 1.03
N ILE A 998 8.37 27.51 1.07
CA ILE A 998 9.40 27.36 0.05
C ILE A 998 9.03 26.17 -0.83
N ASP A 999 8.80 26.41 -2.11
CA ASP A 999 8.57 25.36 -3.08
C ASP A 999 9.90 24.63 -3.32
N ILE A 1000 9.98 23.35 -2.93
CA ILE A 1000 11.15 22.50 -3.16
C ILE A 1000 10.73 21.33 -4.05
N LYS A 1001 11.52 21.07 -5.09
CA LYS A 1001 11.25 20.02 -6.08
C LYS A 1001 12.38 19.00 -6.18
N CYS A 1002 13.56 19.38 -6.66
CA CYS A 1002 14.67 18.43 -6.80
C CYS A 1002 15.46 18.20 -5.50
N SER A 1003 15.56 19.22 -4.64
CA SER A 1003 16.50 19.28 -3.50
C SER A 1003 17.98 19.09 -3.88
N ASP A 1004 18.30 19.20 -5.16
CA ASP A 1004 19.58 18.82 -5.77
C ASP A 1004 20.24 20.02 -6.50
N GLY A 1005 19.67 21.22 -6.38
CA GLY A 1005 20.26 22.43 -6.98
C GLY A 1005 20.13 22.57 -8.49
N ILE A 1006 19.32 21.75 -9.16
CA ILE A 1006 19.23 21.71 -10.64
C ILE A 1006 17.89 22.25 -11.21
N CYS A 1007 16.83 22.37 -10.40
CA CYS A 1007 15.50 22.75 -10.91
C CYS A 1007 15.11 24.22 -10.72
N GLY A 1008 15.81 24.98 -9.87
CA GLY A 1008 15.52 26.39 -9.63
C GLY A 1008 14.26 26.74 -8.82
N VAL A 1009 13.36 25.77 -8.55
CA VAL A 1009 12.07 26.02 -7.86
C VAL A 1009 12.22 26.70 -6.49
N CYS A 1010 13.22 26.34 -5.69
CA CYS A 1010 13.43 26.92 -4.36
C CYS A 1010 14.27 28.22 -4.38
N LYS A 1011 14.18 29.00 -5.46
CA LYS A 1011 14.90 30.26 -5.62
C LYS A 1011 14.35 31.31 -4.67
N CYS A 1012 15.24 31.96 -3.93
CA CYS A 1012 14.93 33.09 -3.06
C CYS A 1012 15.77 34.31 -3.49
N GLY A 1013 15.20 35.51 -3.36
CA GLY A 1013 15.95 36.75 -3.58
C GLY A 1013 16.96 37.00 -2.46
N VAL A 1014 18.14 37.51 -2.80
CA VAL A 1014 19.17 37.94 -1.83
C VAL A 1014 19.13 39.47 -1.76
N LEU A 1015 19.05 40.01 -0.55
CA LEU A 1015 19.02 41.45 -0.29
C LEU A 1015 20.38 41.97 0.22
N ASP A 1016 21.11 41.15 0.98
CA ASP A 1016 22.42 41.47 1.55
C ASP A 1016 23.16 40.17 1.92
N GLY A 1017 24.49 40.19 1.98
CA GLY A 1017 25.33 39.02 2.31
C GLY A 1017 25.81 38.20 1.11
N GLU A 1018 26.94 37.52 1.29
CA GLU A 1018 27.63 36.74 0.24
C GLU A 1018 27.21 35.26 0.26
N VAL A 1019 26.90 34.71 -0.91
CA VAL A 1019 26.38 33.35 -1.08
C VAL A 1019 27.42 32.43 -1.74
N GLU A 1020 27.64 31.26 -1.15
CA GLU A 1020 28.28 30.13 -1.83
C GLU A 1020 27.24 29.41 -2.69
N HIS A 1021 27.26 29.69 -3.99
CA HIS A 1021 26.37 29.06 -4.95
C HIS A 1021 26.78 27.62 -5.23
N ARG A 1022 25.90 26.69 -4.86
CA ARG A 1022 26.06 25.25 -5.11
C ARG A 1022 25.02 24.70 -6.08
N ASP A 1023 24.37 25.59 -6.81
CA ASP A 1023 23.33 25.29 -7.79
C ASP A 1023 23.84 25.44 -9.22
N PHE A 1024 23.12 24.80 -10.14
CA PHE A 1024 23.51 24.67 -11.55
C PHE A 1024 22.52 25.36 -12.50
N VAL A 1025 21.66 26.23 -11.97
CA VAL A 1025 20.52 26.82 -12.70
C VAL A 1025 20.60 28.34 -12.75
N LEU A 1026 21.21 28.98 -11.75
CA LEU A 1026 21.38 30.43 -11.78
C LEU A 1026 22.59 30.82 -12.65
N SER A 1027 22.37 31.76 -13.58
CA SER A 1027 23.47 32.41 -14.32
C SER A 1027 24.32 33.30 -13.41
N GLY A 1028 25.52 33.70 -13.85
CA GLY A 1028 26.40 34.59 -13.07
C GLY A 1028 25.69 35.85 -12.58
N LYS A 1029 24.88 36.47 -13.45
CA LYS A 1029 24.06 37.65 -13.12
C LYS A 1029 22.91 37.36 -12.15
N GLN A 1030 22.30 36.18 -12.22
CA GLN A 1030 21.24 35.81 -11.27
C GLN A 1030 21.80 35.52 -9.89
N ARG A 1031 23.01 34.95 -9.81
CA ARG A 1031 23.73 34.70 -8.55
C ARG A 1031 24.00 35.98 -7.75
N GLU A 1032 24.11 37.14 -8.40
CA GLU A 1032 24.23 38.45 -7.73
C GLU A 1032 23.01 38.84 -6.88
N THR A 1033 21.82 38.30 -7.17
CA THR A 1033 20.55 38.79 -6.58
C THR A 1033 19.62 37.68 -6.09
N SER A 1034 20.01 36.42 -6.22
CA SER A 1034 19.17 35.27 -5.87
C SER A 1034 20.02 34.07 -5.52
N PHE A 1035 19.51 33.18 -4.67
CA PHE A 1035 20.14 31.89 -4.39
C PHE A 1035 19.14 30.73 -4.35
N ILE A 1036 19.65 29.51 -4.54
CA ILE A 1036 18.86 28.28 -4.50
C ILE A 1036 18.96 27.67 -3.10
N SER A 1037 17.92 27.91 -2.29
CA SER A 1037 17.91 27.62 -0.86
C SER A 1037 18.09 26.14 -0.46
N CYS A 1038 17.87 25.18 -1.37
CA CYS A 1038 18.03 23.76 -1.05
C CYS A 1038 19.49 23.29 -1.01
N GLN A 1039 20.43 24.04 -1.63
CA GLN A 1039 21.84 23.65 -1.74
C GLN A 1039 22.81 24.77 -1.38
N SER A 1040 22.55 26.00 -1.82
CA SER A 1040 23.46 27.13 -1.62
C SER A 1040 23.53 27.55 -0.14
N ARG A 1041 24.71 28.02 0.28
CA ARG A 1041 25.03 28.39 1.68
C ARG A 1041 25.62 29.80 1.75
N ALA A 1042 25.95 30.29 2.95
CA ALA A 1042 26.78 31.49 3.08
C ALA A 1042 28.22 31.22 2.64
N ALA A 1043 28.86 32.21 2.01
CA ALA A 1043 30.24 32.12 1.52
C ALA A 1043 31.27 31.93 2.64
N GLU A 1044 31.01 32.48 3.82
CA GLU A 1044 31.92 32.45 4.96
C GLU A 1044 31.30 31.66 6.14
N PRO A 1045 32.12 30.94 6.93
CA PRO A 1045 31.67 30.30 8.17
C PRO A 1045 31.06 31.33 9.13
N GLY A 1046 29.84 31.08 9.61
CA GLY A 1046 29.08 32.01 10.45
C GLY A 1046 28.59 33.26 9.70
N GLY A 1047 28.69 33.28 8.37
CA GLY A 1047 28.19 34.36 7.53
C GLY A 1047 26.69 34.55 7.68
N ARG A 1048 26.19 35.71 7.24
CA ARG A 1048 24.77 36.05 7.27
C ARG A 1048 24.30 36.41 5.87
N ILE A 1049 23.20 35.79 5.42
CA ILE A 1049 22.52 36.13 4.17
C ILE A 1049 21.16 36.71 4.52
N LYS A 1050 20.89 37.93 4.06
CA LYS A 1050 19.57 38.56 4.14
C LYS A 1050 18.77 38.23 2.88
N ILE A 1051 17.57 37.70 3.05
CA ILE A 1051 16.76 37.18 1.94
C ILE A 1051 15.43 37.92 1.80
N ASP A 1052 14.89 37.94 0.58
CA ASP A 1052 13.61 38.56 0.24
C ASP A 1052 12.43 37.64 0.64
N LEU A 1053 12.24 37.48 1.95
CA LEU A 1053 11.12 36.75 2.58
C LEU A 1053 10.64 37.45 3.86
#